data_AF-A0A0V1H5Z2-F1
#
_entry.id   AF-A0A0V1H5Z2-F1
#
_cell.length_a   1.000
_cell.length_b   1.000
_cell.length_c   1.000
_cell.angle_alpha   90.00
_cell.angle_beta   90.00
_cell.angle_gamma   90.00
#
_symmetry.space_group_name_H-M   'P 1'
#
loop_
_entity.id
_entity.type
_entity.pdbx_description
1 polymer ?
#
loop_
_entity_poly.entity_id
_entity_poly.type
_entity_poly.pdbx_seq_one_letter_code
_entity_poly.pdbx_strand_id
1 'polypeptide(L)'
;MRLLKYFNNSRYFSTTPSLFSNKINSGRAIELDPFLQREKVKKTPEQFEGSRSLRVAVLGTPNAGKSMLTNALLGARVNAVSKKINTTQKTMTTVFIDDVSQLVFLDTPGIVTGKISKVHKLQSSLVLDPENALQSAEYILVVYDVSDDYRSYRLNPRVQHLLCRYRHIPSLLILNKIDLIKNKTKLLEIVFILSKGKVDKKQVKVIKSEMAVCKKSEIESAVKAYEQREKKHNINDLSNLELNVDPQLLEQLVQMPAHKVDQIQLHRCFRYEKGWPYFDEVFMISALNGDGVDDVRNFLLNKTREAEWNYHSSVVADEDAVFLVKDMIRAKLLDHLPHEIPYSVQLEIIVWEQDASGNLCIRLNVICENSRSLKIVIGKDGDHIKKIVEEASQDLRNLFMHEVFLEENDGVRFTWNVWPTSRIEAQRMVVPVACHYTPFKERSNETIRPPPLNYDPVLCTRPSCKAILNPYVQVDFRAKAWICPFCFQRNPFPPHYARIAEDNVPPELIPHFTTVEYTLTRAPSLPPIFLFLLDTCVNADELKALKASIMTALSLLPPEAIVGLVTFDRMVQVHELNAQGMSRAYVFKGDKVVSQKQLQDVLVANIGRPPLMAVGQLPKQPQSVGGKAQAVPTNKFLQPIHQCHMAITELLEEIEQNPWNVVPTHRPLRCTGAALSVAVTLLEVCYANTGGRILTFIGGACTYGPGIIVGDELRVPIRSWHDIKEDAVKYMKKATKYYEELASRAVTNGHAIDIYSCALDQTGLHEMKSLTNLTGGHMIMADSFDSTLFKQSFQRVFEKDQFGMLKMGFNATLEIKTSNELKLEGALGCCANLNIKNQSVSENELGMGGTCQWKFCSLTPHSTTTFFLEIVGQQGAPIPQGGRGYVQFITQFQHPSGQRKIRVTTTCRNWVDASEQSQHISVGFDQEAAAVAMARLAIWRASNENDTPDALRWLDRSLIRLCQRFGDFLKDDPNSFRLQDQFTMYPQFMFHLRRSQFLQVFNSSPDESAYYRHVLMTESVMECITMIQPVLFAYSFNGPPEPVLLDTASILPDRILLMDDFFHVLIYHGATIAQWRKLGYQNDPQYEAFKHLLEAPIEDARTILRDRFPMSRYIETEHEGSQARFLLSKVNPSLTHNNPWGADGAPVFTDDVSLQIFLEHLRKLSVSTG
;
A
#
# COMPACT_ATOMS: atom_id res chain seq x y z
N MET A 1 -17.26 29.37 16.18
CA MET A 1 -15.80 29.19 16.33
C MET A 1 -15.39 28.00 15.47
N ARG A 2 -14.48 28.20 14.50
CA ARG A 2 -13.91 27.11 13.69
C ARG A 2 -12.93 26.33 14.55
N LEU A 3 -13.33 25.16 15.04
CA LEU A 3 -12.44 24.19 15.67
C LEU A 3 -11.76 23.37 14.57
N LEU A 4 -10.65 23.91 14.08
CA LEU A 4 -9.66 23.20 13.27
C LEU A 4 -8.64 22.56 14.22
N LYS A 5 -8.17 21.35 13.84
CA LYS A 5 -7.18 20.48 14.51
C LYS A 5 -7.74 19.48 15.53
N TYR A 6 -8.43 18.42 15.09
CA TYR A 6 -8.45 17.16 15.86
C TYR A 6 -8.54 15.86 15.03
N PHE A 7 -8.35 15.90 13.71
CA PHE A 7 -8.33 14.68 12.86
C PHE A 7 -6.92 14.20 12.46
N ASN A 8 -5.86 14.77 13.04
CA ASN A 8 -4.48 14.39 12.69
C ASN A 8 -3.72 13.67 13.82
N ASN A 9 -4.35 13.21 14.90
CA ASN A 9 -3.62 12.62 16.04
C ASN A 9 -4.45 11.59 16.84
N SER A 10 -4.53 10.33 16.38
CA SER A 10 -4.86 9.19 17.27
C SER A 10 -4.51 7.83 16.68
N ARG A 11 -3.28 7.43 17.01
CA ARG A 11 -2.71 6.13 17.41
C ARG A 11 -3.59 4.88 17.25
N TYR A 12 -2.97 3.89 16.61
CA TYR A 12 -3.24 2.45 16.65
C TYR A 12 -3.57 1.92 18.05
N PHE A 13 -4.72 1.28 18.19
CA PHE A 13 -4.98 0.28 19.21
C PHE A 13 -5.19 -1.07 18.54
N SER A 14 -4.56 -2.10 19.10
CA SER A 14 -4.83 -3.50 18.78
C SER A 14 -5.96 -4.01 19.67
N THR A 15 -6.91 -4.77 19.12
CA THR A 15 -7.47 -5.96 19.80
C THR A 15 -8.16 -6.89 18.80
N THR A 16 -7.83 -8.18 18.93
CA THR A 16 -8.66 -9.42 18.93
C THR A 16 -10.07 -9.44 18.30
N PRO A 17 -10.52 -10.63 17.82
CA PRO A 17 -11.36 -10.77 16.63
C PRO A 17 -12.71 -10.07 16.75
N SER A 18 -13.07 -9.31 15.72
CA SER A 18 -14.47 -8.93 15.53
C SER A 18 -15.27 -10.19 15.26
N LEU A 19 -16.36 -10.37 16.01
CA LEU A 19 -17.43 -11.37 15.88
C LEU A 19 -18.06 -11.55 14.49
N PHE A 20 -17.57 -10.82 13.49
CA PHE A 20 -18.03 -10.80 12.12
C PHE A 20 -16.85 -11.29 11.26
N SER A 21 -16.84 -12.59 10.94
CA SER A 21 -16.13 -13.05 9.75
C SER A 21 -16.90 -12.49 8.55
N ASN A 22 -16.29 -11.61 7.74
CA ASN A 22 -16.95 -11.02 6.57
C ASN A 22 -17.07 -12.02 5.39
N LYS A 23 -17.31 -13.30 5.68
CA LYS A 23 -17.63 -14.33 4.68
C LYS A 23 -19.07 -14.77 4.89
N ILE A 24 -19.92 -14.51 3.89
CA ILE A 24 -21.15 -15.29 3.72
C ILE A 24 -20.73 -16.70 3.30
N ASN A 25 -21.48 -17.74 3.67
CA ASN A 25 -21.26 -19.12 3.20
C ASN A 25 -21.29 -19.28 1.65
N SER A 26 -21.58 -18.20 0.91
CA SER A 26 -21.53 -18.07 -0.55
C SER A 26 -20.25 -17.41 -1.12
N GLY A 27 -19.25 -17.08 -0.29
CA GLY A 27 -17.95 -16.57 -0.76
C GLY A 27 -17.89 -15.10 -1.17
N ARG A 28 -18.94 -14.31 -0.91
CA ARG A 28 -19.00 -12.86 -1.25
C ARG A 28 -18.66 -11.98 -0.05
N ALA A 29 -17.70 -11.07 -0.20
CA ALA A 29 -17.43 -10.02 0.79
C ALA A 29 -18.49 -8.91 0.69
N ILE A 30 -18.94 -8.40 1.85
CA ILE A 30 -19.83 -7.23 1.89
C ILE A 30 -18.99 -5.99 1.63
N GLU A 31 -18.98 -5.54 0.37
CA GLU A 31 -18.22 -4.38 -0.08
C GLU A 31 -19.12 -3.14 -0.24
N LEU A 32 -19.05 -2.25 0.74
CA LEU A 32 -19.65 -0.91 0.66
C LEU A 32 -18.63 0.03 0.03
N ASP A 33 -18.91 0.48 -1.19
CA ASP A 33 -18.06 1.43 -1.90
C ASP A 33 -18.42 2.86 -1.46
N PRO A 34 -17.46 3.65 -0.93
CA PRO A 34 -17.74 4.99 -0.41
C PRO A 34 -18.21 6.01 -1.46
N PHE A 35 -17.98 5.79 -2.76
CA PHE A 35 -18.37 6.70 -3.84
C PHE A 35 -19.55 6.16 -4.65
N LEU A 36 -19.59 4.84 -4.89
CA LEU A 36 -20.57 4.23 -5.79
C LEU A 36 -21.84 3.73 -5.09
N GLN A 37 -21.95 3.78 -3.75
CA GLN A 37 -23.12 3.24 -3.05
C GLN A 37 -24.45 3.82 -3.56
N ARG A 38 -24.48 5.12 -3.84
CA ARG A 38 -25.69 5.80 -4.35
C ARG A 38 -26.06 5.39 -5.78
N GLU A 39 -25.07 4.98 -6.57
CA GLU A 39 -25.28 4.49 -7.93
C GLU A 39 -25.67 3.02 -7.94
N LYS A 40 -25.09 2.21 -7.02
CA LYS A 40 -25.45 0.80 -6.81
C LYS A 40 -26.95 0.62 -6.55
N VAL A 41 -27.57 1.49 -5.75
CA VAL A 41 -29.02 1.47 -5.46
C VAL A 41 -29.88 1.76 -6.71
N LYS A 42 -29.33 2.47 -7.70
CA LYS A 42 -30.03 2.80 -8.96
C LYS A 42 -29.87 1.72 -10.04
N LYS A 43 -29.00 0.74 -9.84
CA LYS A 43 -28.80 -0.34 -10.81
C LYS A 43 -30.05 -1.21 -10.91
N THR A 44 -30.37 -1.63 -12.12
CA THR A 44 -31.45 -2.58 -12.37
C THR A 44 -31.13 -3.91 -11.67
N PRO A 45 -32.03 -4.48 -10.85
CA PRO A 45 -31.80 -5.76 -10.18
C PRO A 45 -31.58 -6.91 -11.17
N GLU A 46 -30.57 -7.74 -10.91
CA GLU A 46 -30.32 -8.97 -11.68
C GLU A 46 -31.43 -9.99 -11.40
N GLN A 47 -31.90 -10.69 -12.44
CA GLN A 47 -32.90 -11.75 -12.32
C GLN A 47 -32.30 -13.06 -12.81
N PHE A 48 -32.48 -14.12 -12.01
CA PHE A 48 -31.99 -15.46 -12.30
C PHE A 48 -33.17 -16.42 -12.44
N GLU A 49 -32.98 -17.51 -13.18
CA GLU A 49 -33.98 -18.58 -13.25
C GLU A 49 -34.14 -19.21 -11.86
N GLY A 50 -35.34 -19.13 -11.28
CA GLY A 50 -35.60 -19.56 -9.90
C GLY A 50 -35.26 -18.51 -8.82
N SER A 51 -35.10 -17.23 -9.18
CA SER A 51 -34.92 -16.13 -8.22
C SER A 51 -35.97 -16.15 -7.11
N ARG A 52 -35.50 -16.05 -5.86
CA ARG A 52 -36.35 -15.96 -4.67
C ARG A 52 -36.08 -14.70 -3.87
N SER A 53 -37.11 -14.16 -3.23
CA SER A 53 -36.97 -13.00 -2.34
C SER A 53 -37.83 -13.14 -1.08
N LEU A 54 -37.44 -12.44 -0.02
CA LEU A 54 -38.23 -12.28 1.21
C LEU A 54 -37.93 -10.95 1.90
N ARG A 55 -38.96 -10.15 2.17
CA ARG A 55 -38.86 -8.91 2.97
C ARG A 55 -39.21 -9.14 4.43
N VAL A 56 -38.30 -8.81 5.33
CA VAL A 56 -38.39 -9.12 6.76
C VAL A 56 -38.32 -7.84 7.60
N ALA A 57 -39.38 -7.51 8.33
CA ALA A 57 -39.37 -6.39 9.27
C ALA A 57 -38.90 -6.81 10.67
N VAL A 58 -37.94 -6.07 11.22
CA VAL A 58 -37.40 -6.32 12.57
C VAL A 58 -38.08 -5.39 13.57
N LEU A 59 -38.95 -5.93 14.41
CA LEU A 59 -39.72 -5.19 15.41
C LEU A 59 -39.28 -5.49 16.84
N GLY A 60 -39.46 -4.52 17.73
CA GLY A 60 -39.19 -4.71 19.15
C GLY A 60 -39.05 -3.39 19.89
N THR A 61 -38.86 -3.47 21.19
CA THR A 61 -38.66 -2.29 22.03
C THR A 61 -37.31 -1.61 21.74
N PRO A 62 -37.12 -0.34 22.16
CA PRO A 62 -35.79 0.26 22.22
C PRO A 62 -34.80 -0.65 22.98
N ASN A 63 -33.57 -0.74 22.48
CA ASN A 63 -32.45 -1.53 23.02
C ASN A 63 -32.62 -3.07 23.07
N ALA A 64 -33.63 -3.63 22.40
CA ALA A 64 -33.78 -5.09 22.28
C ALA A 64 -32.68 -5.78 21.44
N GLY A 65 -31.84 -5.00 20.74
CA GLY A 65 -30.76 -5.51 19.89
C GLY A 65 -31.16 -5.77 18.44
N LYS A 66 -32.13 -5.02 17.91
CA LYS A 66 -32.63 -5.14 16.51
C LYS A 66 -31.54 -4.90 15.47
N SER A 67 -30.93 -3.72 15.46
CA SER A 67 -29.83 -3.38 14.53
C SER A 67 -28.61 -4.29 14.70
N MET A 68 -28.34 -4.76 15.92
CA MET A 68 -27.28 -5.75 16.16
C MET A 68 -27.62 -7.11 15.53
N LEU A 69 -28.87 -7.55 15.65
CA LEU A 69 -29.35 -8.76 14.99
C LEU A 69 -29.28 -8.62 13.47
N THR A 70 -29.70 -7.49 12.91
CA THR A 70 -29.61 -7.24 11.46
C THR A 70 -28.16 -7.30 10.99
N ASN A 71 -27.22 -6.65 11.68
CA ASN A 71 -25.79 -6.74 11.38
C ASN A 71 -25.26 -8.18 11.47
N ALA A 72 -25.69 -8.95 12.47
CA ALA A 72 -25.29 -10.35 12.64
C ALA A 72 -25.88 -11.27 11.55
N LEU A 73 -27.13 -11.02 11.12
CA LEU A 73 -27.75 -11.74 10.00
C LEU A 73 -27.06 -11.43 8.68
N LEU A 74 -26.61 -10.18 8.47
CA LEU A 74 -25.82 -9.77 7.31
C LEU A 74 -24.39 -10.34 7.34
N GLY A 75 -23.78 -10.45 8.52
CA GLY A 75 -22.35 -10.76 8.66
C GLY A 75 -21.45 -9.52 8.53
N ALA A 76 -22.01 -8.31 8.55
CA ALA A 76 -21.28 -7.04 8.51
C ALA A 76 -21.91 -5.96 9.40
N ARG A 77 -21.11 -5.00 9.87
CA ARG A 77 -21.55 -3.88 10.71
C ARG A 77 -22.05 -2.70 9.89
N VAL A 78 -23.22 -2.82 9.29
CA VAL A 78 -23.80 -1.78 8.42
C VAL A 78 -24.61 -0.76 9.21
N ASN A 79 -25.49 -1.22 10.11
CA ASN A 79 -26.36 -0.36 10.93
C ASN A 79 -25.64 0.09 12.21
N ALA A 80 -25.83 1.34 12.61
CA ALA A 80 -25.21 1.87 13.82
C ALA A 80 -25.83 1.28 15.10
N VAL A 81 -24.99 0.90 16.07
CA VAL A 81 -25.42 0.28 17.34
C VAL A 81 -24.84 1.05 18.53
N SER A 82 -25.67 1.33 19.53
CA SER A 82 -25.29 1.99 20.79
C SER A 82 -26.11 1.41 21.94
N LYS A 83 -25.59 1.55 23.18
CA LYS A 83 -26.29 1.17 24.42
C LYS A 83 -27.40 2.16 24.80
N LYS A 84 -27.50 3.32 24.15
CA LYS A 84 -28.57 4.31 24.37
C LYS A 84 -29.81 3.98 23.55
N ILE A 85 -30.96 4.42 24.05
CA ILE A 85 -32.22 4.35 23.29
C ILE A 85 -32.18 5.32 22.11
N ASN A 86 -32.99 5.05 21.08
CA ASN A 86 -33.16 5.91 19.90
C ASN A 86 -31.89 6.09 19.03
N THR A 87 -30.98 5.12 19.05
CA THR A 87 -29.84 5.04 18.11
C THR A 87 -30.35 4.99 16.67
N THR A 88 -31.22 4.03 16.35
CA THR A 88 -31.92 3.91 15.07
C THR A 88 -33.09 4.92 15.03
N GLN A 89 -33.00 5.93 14.17
CA GLN A 89 -33.99 7.03 14.09
C GLN A 89 -34.91 6.96 12.87
N LYS A 90 -34.53 6.15 11.88
CA LYS A 90 -35.28 5.87 10.66
C LYS A 90 -35.16 4.37 10.35
N THR A 91 -36.14 3.78 9.68
CA THR A 91 -35.97 2.42 9.14
C THR A 91 -34.86 2.41 8.09
N MET A 92 -33.94 1.44 8.22
CA MET A 92 -32.89 1.17 7.25
C MET A 92 -33.17 -0.13 6.52
N THR A 93 -32.96 -0.14 5.20
CA THR A 93 -33.09 -1.36 4.40
C THR A 93 -31.71 -1.93 4.13
N THR A 94 -31.49 -3.18 4.53
CA THR A 94 -30.25 -3.89 4.24
C THR A 94 -30.54 -5.19 3.51
N VAL A 95 -29.66 -5.55 2.58
CA VAL A 95 -29.89 -6.68 1.67
C VAL A 95 -28.83 -7.75 1.92
N PHE A 96 -29.28 -8.98 2.06
CA PHE A 96 -28.46 -10.18 2.16
C PHE A 96 -28.79 -11.09 0.98
N ILE A 97 -27.76 -11.66 0.35
CA ILE A 97 -27.92 -12.52 -0.82
C ILE A 97 -27.20 -13.84 -0.57
N ASP A 98 -27.90 -14.93 -0.85
CA ASP A 98 -27.39 -16.29 -0.81
C ASP A 98 -27.82 -17.02 -2.09
N ASP A 99 -26.86 -17.19 -3.00
CA ASP A 99 -27.06 -17.78 -4.33
C ASP A 99 -28.20 -17.09 -5.11
N VAL A 100 -29.33 -17.77 -5.34
CA VAL A 100 -30.52 -17.23 -6.03
C VAL A 100 -31.55 -16.57 -5.09
N SER A 101 -31.26 -16.49 -3.78
CA SER A 101 -32.17 -15.97 -2.76
C SER A 101 -31.76 -14.59 -2.22
N GLN A 102 -32.70 -13.64 -2.18
CA GLN A 102 -32.50 -12.29 -1.63
C GLN A 102 -33.34 -12.06 -0.37
N LEU A 103 -32.69 -11.88 0.78
CA LEU A 103 -33.34 -11.43 2.02
C LEU A 103 -33.18 -9.92 2.16
N VAL A 104 -34.30 -9.21 2.32
CA VAL A 104 -34.32 -7.76 2.53
C VAL A 104 -34.77 -7.49 3.96
N PHE A 105 -33.85 -7.02 4.80
CA PHE A 105 -34.14 -6.68 6.19
C PHE A 105 -34.52 -5.21 6.32
N LEU A 106 -35.67 -4.96 6.95
CA LEU A 106 -36.14 -3.62 7.32
C LEU A 106 -35.88 -3.44 8.82
N ASP A 107 -34.73 -2.85 9.16
CA ASP A 107 -34.35 -2.57 10.54
C ASP A 107 -35.08 -1.34 11.05
N THR A 108 -36.03 -1.53 11.97
CA THR A 108 -36.92 -0.45 12.41
C THR A 108 -36.45 0.24 13.69
N PRO A 109 -36.78 1.53 13.88
CA PRO A 109 -36.59 2.19 15.16
C PRO A 109 -37.27 1.45 16.31
N GLY A 110 -36.73 1.59 17.53
CA GLY A 110 -37.40 1.04 18.71
C GLY A 110 -38.78 1.69 18.91
N ILE A 111 -39.81 0.89 19.20
CA ILE A 111 -41.17 1.41 19.37
C ILE A 111 -41.24 2.33 20.61
N VAL A 112 -41.37 3.64 20.37
CA VAL A 112 -41.46 4.70 21.39
C VAL A 112 -42.85 5.31 21.46
N THR A 113 -43.19 6.01 22.55
CA THR A 113 -44.49 6.66 22.74
C THR A 113 -44.52 8.08 22.17
N GLY A 114 -45.68 8.55 21.72
CA GLY A 114 -45.81 9.88 21.10
C GLY A 114 -45.47 11.06 22.03
N LYS A 115 -45.57 10.88 23.36
CA LYS A 115 -45.13 11.87 24.35
C LYS A 115 -43.60 11.94 24.47
N ILE A 116 -42.89 10.81 24.42
CA ILE A 116 -41.41 10.76 24.48
C ILE A 116 -40.79 11.42 23.25
N SER A 117 -41.41 11.23 22.07
CA SER A 117 -41.01 11.93 20.83
C SER A 117 -41.14 13.46 20.96
N LYS A 118 -42.23 13.97 21.54
CA LYS A 118 -42.44 15.42 21.76
C LYS A 118 -41.50 16.02 22.80
N VAL A 119 -41.19 15.30 23.89
CA VAL A 119 -40.31 15.78 24.96
C VAL A 119 -38.86 15.92 24.49
N HIS A 120 -38.36 14.98 23.71
CA HIS A 120 -36.97 14.99 23.22
C HIS A 120 -36.82 15.55 21.79
N LYS A 121 -37.86 16.24 21.24
CA LYS A 121 -37.89 16.77 19.87
C LYS A 121 -37.44 15.76 18.79
N LEU A 122 -37.83 14.50 18.96
CA LEU A 122 -37.42 13.41 18.08
C LEU A 122 -38.19 13.45 16.76
N GLN A 123 -37.55 12.99 15.67
CA GLN A 123 -38.14 12.96 14.33
C GLN A 123 -39.45 12.15 14.30
N SER A 124 -40.40 12.57 13.45
CA SER A 124 -41.69 11.91 13.28
C SER A 124 -41.59 10.47 12.74
N SER A 125 -40.48 10.15 12.06
CA SER A 125 -40.12 8.82 11.55
C SER A 125 -40.08 7.76 12.67
N LEU A 126 -39.54 8.07 13.84
CA LEU A 126 -39.45 7.16 15.00
C LEU A 126 -40.80 6.55 15.43
N VAL A 127 -41.91 7.20 15.11
CA VAL A 127 -43.27 6.75 15.45
C VAL A 127 -43.97 6.05 14.27
N LEU A 128 -43.67 6.46 13.04
CA LEU A 128 -44.34 5.97 11.82
C LEU A 128 -43.62 4.79 11.18
N ASP A 129 -42.29 4.79 11.22
CA ASP A 129 -41.43 3.86 10.49
C ASP A 129 -41.62 2.37 10.84
N PRO A 130 -41.84 1.97 12.11
CA PRO A 130 -42.12 0.57 12.43
C PRO A 130 -43.42 0.05 11.80
N GLU A 131 -44.44 0.90 11.65
CA GLU A 131 -45.69 0.52 10.99
C GLU A 131 -45.56 0.56 9.47
N ASN A 132 -44.81 1.52 8.91
CA ASN A 132 -44.54 1.59 7.48
C ASN A 132 -43.75 0.37 6.98
N ALA A 133 -42.75 -0.09 7.75
CA ALA A 133 -41.98 -1.28 7.41
C ALA A 133 -42.86 -2.53 7.29
N LEU A 134 -43.93 -2.64 8.10
CA LEU A 134 -44.87 -3.75 8.05
C LEU A 134 -45.76 -3.75 6.80
N GLN A 135 -45.98 -2.61 6.15
CA GLN A 135 -46.79 -2.55 4.93
C GLN A 135 -46.09 -3.25 3.76
N SER A 136 -44.76 -3.29 3.77
CA SER A 136 -43.93 -3.95 2.75
C SER A 136 -43.29 -5.26 3.21
N ALA A 137 -43.55 -5.70 4.44
CA ALA A 137 -42.96 -6.90 5.00
C ALA A 137 -43.80 -8.14 4.67
N GLU A 138 -43.12 -9.25 4.41
CA GLU A 138 -43.72 -10.56 4.22
C GLU A 138 -43.53 -11.45 5.46
N TYR A 139 -42.62 -11.06 6.34
CA TYR A 139 -42.28 -11.75 7.59
C TYR A 139 -41.92 -10.75 8.70
N ILE A 140 -42.27 -11.06 9.95
CA ILE A 140 -41.99 -10.20 11.12
C ILE A 140 -41.06 -10.90 12.11
N LEU A 141 -39.91 -10.30 12.40
CA LEU A 141 -39.04 -10.71 13.51
C LEU A 141 -39.35 -9.89 14.76
N VAL A 142 -39.95 -10.51 15.78
CA VAL A 142 -40.23 -9.85 17.07
C VAL A 142 -39.07 -10.10 18.03
N VAL A 143 -38.20 -9.10 18.17
CA VAL A 143 -37.02 -9.15 19.04
C VAL A 143 -37.39 -8.75 20.47
N TYR A 144 -37.21 -9.69 21.39
CA TYR A 144 -37.47 -9.57 22.81
C TYR A 144 -36.16 -9.66 23.60
N ASP A 145 -35.92 -8.68 24.48
CA ASP A 145 -34.76 -8.68 25.38
C ASP A 145 -35.05 -9.55 26.60
N VAL A 146 -34.40 -10.72 26.71
CA VAL A 146 -34.64 -11.61 27.86
C VAL A 146 -34.01 -11.10 29.15
N SER A 147 -33.01 -10.21 29.07
CA SER A 147 -32.30 -9.67 30.24
C SER A 147 -33.05 -8.54 30.94
N ASP A 148 -34.12 -8.03 30.34
CA ASP A 148 -34.94 -6.96 30.92
C ASP A 148 -35.87 -7.55 32.00
N ASP A 149 -35.33 -7.74 33.20
CA ASP A 149 -36.02 -8.25 34.38
C ASP A 149 -37.31 -7.46 34.70
N TYR A 150 -37.41 -6.19 34.28
CA TYR A 150 -38.54 -5.30 34.57
C TYR A 150 -39.78 -5.53 33.70
N ARG A 151 -39.61 -6.10 32.50
CA ARG A 151 -40.73 -6.41 31.58
C ARG A 151 -41.29 -7.82 31.76
N SER A 152 -40.75 -8.54 32.75
CA SER A 152 -41.05 -9.92 33.17
C SER A 152 -42.19 -10.58 32.39
N TYR A 153 -41.82 -11.31 31.33
CA TYR A 153 -42.72 -12.23 30.62
C TYR A 153 -43.90 -11.56 29.86
N ARG A 154 -43.73 -10.36 29.30
CA ARG A 154 -44.77 -9.71 28.48
C ARG A 154 -44.21 -8.97 27.24
N LEU A 155 -44.88 -9.15 26.10
CA LEU A 155 -44.67 -8.32 24.90
C LEU A 155 -45.14 -6.86 25.10
N ASN A 156 -44.47 -5.91 24.47
CA ASN A 156 -44.89 -4.52 24.51
C ASN A 156 -46.30 -4.34 23.90
N PRO A 157 -47.24 -3.62 24.55
CA PRO A 157 -48.61 -3.44 24.05
C PRO A 157 -48.71 -2.88 22.62
N ARG A 158 -47.75 -2.04 22.21
CA ARG A 158 -47.69 -1.53 20.82
C ARG A 158 -47.19 -2.58 19.83
N VAL A 159 -46.26 -3.44 20.23
CA VAL A 159 -45.88 -4.62 19.41
C VAL A 159 -47.09 -5.53 19.25
N GLN A 160 -47.84 -5.79 20.33
CA GLN A 160 -49.06 -6.61 20.28
C GLN A 160 -50.14 -5.97 19.39
N HIS A 161 -50.32 -4.65 19.47
CA HIS A 161 -51.20 -3.89 18.56
C HIS A 161 -50.82 -4.09 17.09
N LEU A 162 -49.54 -3.90 16.76
CA LEU A 162 -49.04 -4.10 15.40
C LEU A 162 -49.22 -5.55 14.92
N LEU A 163 -48.96 -6.54 15.78
CA LEU A 163 -49.21 -7.96 15.47
C LEU A 163 -50.70 -8.26 15.27
N CYS A 164 -51.61 -7.60 16.00
CA CYS A 164 -53.05 -7.75 15.80
C CYS A 164 -53.51 -7.11 14.49
N ARG A 165 -52.98 -5.94 14.14
CA ARG A 165 -53.28 -5.20 12.91
C ARG A 165 -52.74 -5.87 11.66
N TYR A 166 -51.51 -6.38 11.72
CA TYR A 166 -50.85 -7.09 10.64
C TYR A 166 -50.86 -8.60 10.86
N ARG A 167 -51.95 -9.13 11.44
CA ARG A 167 -52.14 -10.55 11.77
C ARG A 167 -51.98 -11.51 10.59
N HIS A 168 -52.20 -11.01 9.36
CA HIS A 168 -52.05 -11.77 8.14
C HIS A 168 -50.58 -12.03 7.77
N ILE A 169 -49.63 -11.28 8.34
CA ILE A 169 -48.20 -11.47 8.14
C ILE A 169 -47.68 -12.45 9.19
N PRO A 170 -47.01 -13.54 8.79
CA PRO A 170 -46.38 -14.47 9.72
C PRO A 170 -45.28 -13.82 10.58
N SER A 171 -45.05 -14.35 11.78
CA SER A 171 -44.16 -13.74 12.76
C SER A 171 -43.32 -14.76 13.53
N LEU A 172 -42.08 -14.38 13.89
CA LEU A 172 -41.16 -15.13 14.74
C LEU A 172 -40.94 -14.41 16.05
N LEU A 173 -40.72 -15.18 17.11
CA LEU A 173 -40.23 -14.66 18.38
C LEU A 173 -38.72 -14.88 18.49
N ILE A 174 -37.97 -13.79 18.62
CA ILE A 174 -36.52 -13.82 18.81
C ILE A 174 -36.20 -13.41 20.24
N LEU A 175 -35.80 -14.38 21.07
CA LEU A 175 -35.31 -14.14 22.43
C LEU A 175 -33.82 -13.78 22.35
N ASN A 176 -33.51 -12.50 22.44
CA ASN A 176 -32.15 -11.97 22.31
C ASN A 176 -31.52 -11.65 23.67
N LYS A 177 -30.18 -11.70 23.74
CA LYS A 177 -29.33 -11.53 24.93
C LYS A 177 -29.38 -12.68 25.92
N ILE A 178 -29.51 -13.91 25.41
CA ILE A 178 -29.51 -15.13 26.24
C ILE A 178 -28.20 -15.31 27.02
N ASP A 179 -27.11 -14.71 26.54
CA ASP A 179 -25.79 -14.68 27.19
C ASP A 179 -25.81 -14.00 28.57
N LEU A 180 -26.79 -13.14 28.83
CA LEU A 180 -26.96 -12.48 30.13
C LEU A 180 -27.82 -13.29 31.11
N ILE A 181 -28.43 -14.40 30.67
CA ILE A 181 -29.33 -15.22 31.48
C ILE A 181 -28.57 -16.37 32.15
N LYS A 182 -28.42 -16.27 33.48
CA LYS A 182 -27.73 -17.29 34.28
C LYS A 182 -28.49 -18.62 34.40
N ASN A 183 -29.82 -18.59 34.43
CA ASN A 183 -30.64 -19.79 34.57
C ASN A 183 -31.47 -20.04 33.30
N LYS A 184 -31.03 -21.01 32.48
CA LYS A 184 -31.65 -21.33 31.19
C LYS A 184 -33.08 -21.88 31.28
N THR A 185 -33.50 -22.45 32.42
CA THR A 185 -34.90 -22.92 32.62
C THR A 185 -35.92 -21.79 32.50
N LYS A 186 -35.53 -20.55 32.87
CA LYS A 186 -36.38 -19.35 32.69
C LYS A 186 -36.72 -19.06 31.23
N LEU A 187 -35.86 -19.44 30.28
CA LEU A 187 -36.10 -19.20 28.86
C LEU A 187 -37.33 -19.98 28.38
N LEU A 188 -37.49 -21.24 28.81
CA LEU A 188 -38.65 -22.07 28.47
C LEU A 188 -39.96 -21.49 29.05
N GLU A 189 -39.90 -20.92 30.26
CA GLU A 189 -41.03 -20.22 30.86
C GLU A 189 -41.40 -18.95 30.06
N ILE A 190 -40.40 -18.17 29.62
CA ILE A 190 -40.60 -17.00 28.74
C ILE A 190 -41.24 -17.42 27.42
N VAL A 191 -40.74 -18.47 26.77
CA VAL A 191 -41.34 -19.00 25.53
C VAL A 191 -42.79 -19.38 25.76
N PHE A 192 -43.09 -20.15 26.81
CA PHE A 192 -44.46 -20.56 27.10
C PHE A 192 -45.40 -19.37 27.31
N ILE A 193 -44.96 -18.34 28.04
CA ILE A 193 -45.79 -17.17 28.33
C ILE A 193 -45.97 -16.28 27.09
N LEU A 194 -44.88 -15.95 26.39
CA LEU A 194 -44.92 -15.05 25.23
C LEU A 194 -45.59 -15.69 24.01
N SER A 195 -45.54 -17.00 23.86
CA SER A 195 -46.26 -17.75 22.82
C SER A 195 -47.68 -18.19 23.24
N LYS A 196 -48.08 -17.89 24.49
CA LYS A 196 -49.29 -18.45 25.14
C LYS A 196 -49.41 -19.97 25.00
N GLY A 197 -48.29 -20.68 25.08
CA GLY A 197 -48.20 -22.14 24.99
C GLY A 197 -48.46 -22.71 23.59
N LYS A 198 -48.40 -21.89 22.54
CA LYS A 198 -48.61 -22.31 21.15
C LYS A 198 -47.52 -21.74 20.21
N VAL A 199 -46.85 -22.62 19.48
CA VAL A 199 -45.89 -22.28 18.39
C VAL A 199 -46.25 -23.16 17.20
N ASP A 200 -46.29 -22.60 15.98
CA ASP A 200 -46.76 -23.32 14.77
C ASP A 200 -48.13 -23.99 14.98
N LYS A 201 -49.05 -23.32 15.70
CA LYS A 201 -50.37 -23.85 16.11
C LYS A 201 -50.32 -25.15 16.96
N LYS A 202 -49.14 -25.65 17.31
CA LYS A 202 -48.90 -26.83 18.16
C LYS A 202 -48.75 -26.42 19.61
N GLN A 203 -49.19 -27.28 20.52
CA GLN A 203 -49.08 -27.03 21.96
C GLN A 203 -47.65 -27.30 22.44
N VAL A 204 -47.03 -26.31 23.10
CA VAL A 204 -45.68 -26.45 23.66
C VAL A 204 -45.73 -27.45 24.82
N LYS A 205 -45.08 -28.62 24.67
CA LYS A 205 -44.98 -29.64 25.72
C LYS A 205 -43.97 -29.19 26.76
N VAL A 206 -44.43 -28.72 27.91
CA VAL A 206 -43.56 -28.42 29.07
C VAL A 206 -43.78 -29.47 30.15
N ILE A 207 -42.69 -30.09 30.63
CA ILE A 207 -42.74 -31.08 31.71
C ILE A 207 -43.00 -30.32 33.02
N LYS A 208 -44.13 -30.61 33.67
CA LYS A 208 -44.62 -29.89 34.87
C LYS A 208 -43.64 -29.87 36.05
N SER A 209 -42.62 -30.74 36.08
CA SER A 209 -41.66 -30.86 37.18
C SER A 209 -40.57 -29.78 37.18
N GLU A 210 -40.40 -29.01 36.10
CA GLU A 210 -39.32 -28.01 35.99
C GLU A 210 -39.82 -26.55 35.94
N MET A 211 -41.14 -26.31 35.90
CA MET A 211 -41.69 -24.96 35.96
C MET A 211 -41.88 -24.51 37.41
N ALA A 212 -41.20 -23.44 37.81
CA ALA A 212 -41.65 -22.66 38.94
C ALA A 212 -42.89 -21.89 38.47
N VAL A 213 -44.09 -22.43 38.72
CA VAL A 213 -45.33 -21.74 38.35
C VAL A 213 -45.33 -20.36 39.02
N CYS A 214 -45.07 -19.32 38.23
CA CYS A 214 -45.06 -17.95 38.69
C CYS A 214 -46.40 -17.67 39.37
N LYS A 215 -46.36 -17.42 40.70
CA LYS A 215 -47.58 -17.31 41.50
C LYS A 215 -48.40 -16.14 40.96
N LYS A 216 -49.73 -16.24 40.98
CA LYS A 216 -50.63 -15.14 40.56
C LYS A 216 -50.25 -13.80 41.22
N SER A 217 -49.74 -13.86 42.46
CA SER A 217 -49.19 -12.73 43.21
C SER A 217 -47.93 -12.10 42.62
N GLU A 218 -47.02 -12.88 42.03
CA GLU A 218 -45.80 -12.38 41.36
C GLU A 218 -46.15 -11.67 40.05
N ILE A 219 -47.14 -12.21 39.32
CA ILE A 219 -47.69 -11.60 38.11
C ILE A 219 -48.35 -10.25 38.44
N GLU A 220 -49.17 -10.18 39.48
CA GLU A 220 -49.79 -8.93 39.93
C GLU A 220 -48.76 -7.91 40.43
N SER A 221 -47.67 -8.39 41.05
CA SER A 221 -46.57 -7.55 41.52
C SER A 221 -45.76 -6.95 40.36
N ALA A 222 -45.44 -7.76 39.34
CA ALA A 222 -44.74 -7.30 38.14
C ALA A 222 -45.60 -6.31 37.32
N VAL A 223 -46.91 -6.57 37.21
CA VAL A 223 -47.87 -5.65 36.56
C VAL A 223 -47.95 -4.32 37.33
N LYS A 224 -48.06 -4.36 38.67
CA LYS A 224 -48.04 -3.14 39.51
C LYS A 224 -46.73 -2.37 39.41
N ALA A 225 -45.59 -3.04 39.36
CA ALA A 225 -44.28 -2.40 39.22
C ALA A 225 -44.13 -1.71 37.86
N TYR A 226 -44.59 -2.35 36.79
CA TYR A 226 -44.66 -1.77 35.44
C TYR A 226 -45.60 -0.54 35.41
N GLU A 227 -46.80 -0.66 35.98
CA GLU A 227 -47.78 0.44 36.07
C GLU A 227 -47.26 1.63 36.90
N GLN A 228 -46.55 1.39 38.02
CA GLN A 228 -45.93 2.43 38.85
C GLN A 228 -44.81 3.18 38.10
N ARG A 229 -44.06 2.50 37.23
CA ARG A 229 -43.02 3.13 36.41
C ARG A 229 -43.60 3.99 35.28
N GLU A 230 -44.67 3.52 34.63
CA GLU A 230 -45.42 4.33 33.66
C GLU A 230 -46.07 5.57 34.31
N LYS A 231 -46.58 5.45 35.56
CA LYS A 231 -47.03 6.61 36.36
C LYS A 231 -45.90 7.63 36.57
N LYS A 232 -44.69 7.17 36.88
CA LYS A 232 -43.48 8.00 37.09
C LYS A 232 -42.98 8.68 35.80
N HIS A 233 -43.36 8.17 34.62
CA HIS A 233 -43.09 8.74 33.30
C HIS A 233 -44.28 9.55 32.73
N ASN A 234 -45.07 10.20 33.60
CA ASN A 234 -46.21 11.09 33.31
C ASN A 234 -47.50 10.43 32.81
N ILE A 235 -48.13 9.61 33.65
CA ILE A 235 -49.57 9.30 33.58
C ILE A 235 -50.18 9.44 34.98
N ASN A 236 -50.75 10.61 35.29
CA ASN A 236 -51.39 10.89 36.59
C ASN A 236 -52.79 10.25 36.77
N ASP A 237 -53.34 9.58 35.76
CA ASP A 237 -54.79 9.29 35.70
C ASP A 237 -55.15 7.79 35.50
N LEU A 238 -54.34 6.89 36.05
CA LEU A 238 -54.58 5.44 35.99
C LEU A 238 -55.41 4.89 37.17
N SER A 239 -55.78 5.72 38.15
CA SER A 239 -56.47 5.28 39.38
C SER A 239 -58.00 5.19 39.26
N ASN A 240 -58.62 5.82 38.26
CA ASN A 240 -60.09 5.94 38.17
C ASN A 240 -60.72 5.19 36.99
N LEU A 241 -60.07 4.16 36.48
CA LEU A 241 -60.54 3.44 35.30
C LEU A 241 -61.11 2.07 35.62
N GLU A 242 -62.44 1.98 35.57
CA GLU A 242 -63.18 0.73 35.55
C GLU A 242 -62.75 -0.15 34.37
N LEU A 243 -62.78 -1.45 34.62
CA LEU A 243 -61.65 -2.33 34.33
C LEU A 243 -62.13 -3.57 33.58
N ASN A 244 -63.05 -3.39 32.63
CA ASN A 244 -63.51 -4.44 31.74
C ASN A 244 -62.85 -4.29 30.37
N VAL A 245 -62.20 -5.35 29.90
CA VAL A 245 -61.65 -5.43 28.53
C VAL A 245 -62.84 -5.45 27.59
N ASP A 246 -63.12 -4.33 26.92
CA ASP A 246 -64.14 -4.26 25.90
C ASP A 246 -63.59 -4.85 24.58
N PRO A 247 -64.12 -5.99 24.09
CA PRO A 247 -63.69 -6.58 22.82
C PRO A 247 -63.90 -5.63 21.64
N GLN A 248 -64.91 -4.75 21.71
CA GLN A 248 -65.19 -3.76 20.66
C GLN A 248 -64.10 -2.69 20.59
N LEU A 249 -63.49 -2.34 21.73
CA LEU A 249 -62.38 -1.39 21.78
C LEU A 249 -61.15 -1.95 21.06
N LEU A 250 -60.81 -3.23 21.24
CA LEU A 250 -59.66 -3.82 20.54
C LEU A 250 -59.87 -3.81 19.01
N GLU A 251 -61.06 -4.17 18.53
CA GLU A 251 -61.38 -4.10 17.09
C GLU A 251 -61.29 -2.67 16.55
N GLN A 252 -61.76 -1.68 17.29
CA GLN A 252 -61.61 -0.26 16.94
C GLN A 252 -60.15 0.18 16.88
N LEU A 253 -59.35 -0.17 17.90
CA LEU A 253 -57.94 0.22 17.95
C LEU A 253 -57.15 -0.45 16.82
N VAL A 254 -57.38 -1.74 16.53
CA VAL A 254 -56.71 -2.50 15.47
C VAL A 254 -56.92 -1.86 14.09
N GLN A 255 -58.04 -1.17 13.86
CA GLN A 255 -58.30 -0.42 12.62
C GLN A 255 -57.55 0.93 12.56
N MET A 256 -57.08 1.46 13.67
CA MET A 256 -56.34 2.72 13.73
C MET A 256 -54.83 2.54 13.53
N PRO A 257 -54.15 3.46 12.82
CA PRO A 257 -52.69 3.52 12.76
C PRO A 257 -52.07 3.68 14.15
N ALA A 258 -50.95 3.01 14.41
CA ALA A 258 -50.30 2.92 15.73
C ALA A 258 -49.93 4.29 16.31
N HIS A 259 -49.63 5.29 15.48
CA HIS A 259 -49.33 6.65 15.91
C HIS A 259 -50.56 7.46 16.37
N LYS A 260 -51.77 7.07 15.95
CA LYS A 260 -53.06 7.69 16.37
C LYS A 260 -53.68 7.01 17.58
N VAL A 261 -53.14 5.87 17.99
CA VAL A 261 -53.66 5.09 19.11
C VAL A 261 -53.12 5.62 20.44
N ASP A 262 -54.03 5.90 21.37
CA ASP A 262 -53.68 6.35 22.71
C ASP A 262 -53.06 5.21 23.55
N GLN A 263 -52.01 5.55 24.29
CA GLN A 263 -51.26 4.57 25.08
C GLN A 263 -52.08 3.98 26.23
N ILE A 264 -52.98 4.77 26.84
CA ILE A 264 -53.85 4.31 27.93
C ILE A 264 -54.86 3.31 27.39
N GLN A 265 -55.41 3.55 26.20
CA GLN A 265 -56.32 2.61 25.53
C GLN A 265 -55.64 1.27 25.21
N LEU A 266 -54.39 1.29 24.73
CA LEU A 266 -53.59 0.07 24.52
C LEU A 266 -53.31 -0.68 25.82
N HIS A 267 -52.93 0.05 26.88
CA HIS A 267 -52.71 -0.56 28.18
C HIS A 267 -53.96 -1.21 28.75
N ARG A 268 -55.15 -0.65 28.50
CA ARG A 268 -56.42 -1.28 28.88
C ARG A 268 -56.66 -2.58 28.10
N CYS A 269 -56.48 -2.56 26.78
CA CYS A 269 -56.76 -3.73 25.93
C CYS A 269 -55.80 -4.89 26.20
N PHE A 270 -54.51 -4.61 26.36
CA PHE A 270 -53.49 -5.64 26.56
C PHE A 270 -53.12 -5.85 28.04
N ARG A 271 -53.94 -5.36 29.00
CA ARG A 271 -53.64 -5.38 30.44
C ARG A 271 -53.38 -6.77 30.99
N TYR A 272 -54.11 -7.77 30.52
CA TYR A 272 -53.96 -9.18 30.93
C TYR A 272 -53.31 -10.05 29.86
N GLU A 273 -53.07 -9.50 28.67
CA GLU A 273 -52.48 -10.21 27.55
C GLU A 273 -50.96 -10.10 27.55
N LYS A 274 -50.27 -11.23 27.72
CA LYS A 274 -48.81 -11.25 27.87
C LYS A 274 -48.05 -11.59 26.59
N GLY A 275 -48.68 -12.32 25.69
CA GLY A 275 -48.02 -12.93 24.54
C GLY A 275 -48.85 -12.86 23.26
N TRP A 276 -48.35 -13.53 22.24
CA TRP A 276 -48.95 -13.67 20.92
C TRP A 276 -48.92 -15.16 20.52
N PRO A 277 -50.08 -15.81 20.30
CA PRO A 277 -50.12 -17.26 20.09
C PRO A 277 -49.91 -17.71 18.64
N TYR A 278 -49.56 -16.78 17.74
CA TYR A 278 -49.43 -17.04 16.30
C TYR A 278 -48.00 -16.84 15.82
N PHE A 279 -47.03 -17.18 16.68
CA PHE A 279 -45.64 -17.29 16.25
C PHE A 279 -45.42 -18.61 15.50
N ASP A 280 -44.73 -18.54 14.36
CA ASP A 280 -44.39 -19.71 13.55
C ASP A 280 -43.27 -20.51 14.23
N GLU A 281 -42.23 -19.84 14.72
CA GLU A 281 -41.08 -20.46 15.37
C GLU A 281 -40.50 -19.50 16.44
N VAL A 282 -39.67 -20.04 17.34
CA VAL A 282 -39.00 -19.27 18.39
C VAL A 282 -37.50 -19.55 18.38
N PHE A 283 -36.70 -18.49 18.27
CA PHE A 283 -35.24 -18.58 18.30
C PHE A 283 -34.68 -17.94 19.56
N MET A 284 -33.71 -18.60 20.17
CA MET A 284 -32.94 -18.10 21.32
C MET A 284 -31.56 -17.72 20.82
N ILE A 285 -31.21 -16.45 20.88
CA ILE A 285 -29.98 -15.95 20.27
C ILE A 285 -29.18 -15.00 21.18
N SER A 286 -27.89 -14.90 20.89
CA SER A 286 -27.09 -13.74 21.28
C SER A 286 -26.62 -13.03 20.01
N ALA A 287 -27.33 -11.99 19.59
CA ALA A 287 -26.91 -11.17 18.45
C ALA A 287 -25.53 -10.53 18.66
N LEU A 288 -25.12 -10.34 19.93
CA LEU A 288 -23.79 -9.85 20.26
C LEU A 288 -22.72 -10.91 19.96
N ASN A 289 -22.96 -12.15 20.35
CA ASN A 289 -21.97 -13.23 20.26
C ASN A 289 -22.10 -14.11 19.01
N GLY A 290 -23.13 -13.87 18.18
CA GLY A 290 -23.45 -14.68 17.00
C GLY A 290 -24.23 -15.98 17.30
N ASP A 291 -24.42 -16.33 18.57
CA ASP A 291 -25.08 -17.56 19.01
C ASP A 291 -26.53 -17.65 18.49
N GLY A 292 -26.89 -18.73 17.78
CA GLY A 292 -28.22 -18.99 17.20
C GLY A 292 -28.64 -18.10 16.03
N VAL A 293 -27.78 -17.19 15.56
CA VAL A 293 -28.12 -16.26 14.46
C VAL A 293 -28.21 -16.98 13.10
N ASP A 294 -27.34 -17.97 12.88
CA ASP A 294 -27.33 -18.74 11.64
C ASP A 294 -28.62 -19.59 11.48
N ASP A 295 -29.17 -20.09 12.58
CA ASP A 295 -30.44 -20.82 12.58
C ASP A 295 -31.60 -19.92 12.11
N VAL A 296 -31.61 -18.67 12.56
CA VAL A 296 -32.58 -17.66 12.10
C VAL A 296 -32.39 -17.39 10.60
N ARG A 297 -31.14 -17.21 10.15
CA ARG A 297 -30.82 -16.94 8.74
C ARG A 297 -31.29 -18.09 7.84
N ASN A 298 -30.92 -19.34 8.19
CA ASN A 298 -31.28 -20.54 7.44
C ASN A 298 -32.80 -20.75 7.41
N PHE A 299 -33.49 -20.47 8.51
CA PHE A 299 -34.96 -20.51 8.53
C PHE A 299 -35.57 -19.50 7.55
N LEU A 300 -35.08 -18.26 7.54
CA LEU A 300 -35.59 -17.23 6.63
C LEU A 300 -35.30 -17.55 5.16
N LEU A 301 -34.12 -18.10 4.86
CA LEU A 301 -33.78 -18.58 3.50
C LEU A 301 -34.76 -19.65 3.03
N ASN A 302 -35.12 -20.60 3.90
CA ASN A 302 -36.13 -21.63 3.62
C ASN A 302 -37.56 -21.07 3.45
N LYS A 303 -37.82 -19.82 3.85
CA LYS A 303 -39.12 -19.14 3.70
C LYS A 303 -39.20 -18.21 2.48
N THR A 304 -38.09 -18.05 1.74
CA THR A 304 -38.08 -17.28 0.49
C THR A 304 -39.02 -17.89 -0.55
N ARG A 305 -39.65 -17.05 -1.37
CA ARG A 305 -40.58 -17.47 -2.43
C ARG A 305 -40.06 -17.01 -3.78
N GLU A 306 -40.47 -17.69 -4.85
CA GLU A 306 -40.17 -17.26 -6.21
C GLU A 306 -40.71 -15.84 -6.43
N ALA A 307 -39.79 -14.91 -6.64
CA ALA A 307 -40.06 -13.49 -6.76
C ALA A 307 -38.83 -12.81 -7.37
N GLU A 308 -39.09 -11.76 -8.16
CA GLU A 308 -38.03 -10.92 -8.71
C GLU A 308 -37.25 -10.23 -7.59
N TRP A 309 -35.94 -10.14 -7.75
CA TRP A 309 -35.08 -9.42 -6.83
C TRP A 309 -35.41 -7.92 -6.86
N ASN A 310 -35.46 -7.31 -5.67
CA ASN A 310 -35.79 -5.91 -5.49
C ASN A 310 -34.57 -4.98 -5.62
N TYR A 311 -33.38 -5.51 -5.35
CA TYR A 311 -32.13 -4.76 -5.35
C TYR A 311 -31.07 -5.48 -6.17
N HIS A 312 -30.22 -4.72 -6.88
CA HIS A 312 -29.04 -5.26 -7.55
C HIS A 312 -28.09 -5.90 -6.54
N SER A 313 -27.35 -6.94 -6.96
CA SER A 313 -26.60 -7.76 -6.01
C SER A 313 -25.43 -7.05 -5.30
N SER A 314 -25.03 -5.89 -5.82
CA SER A 314 -24.04 -5.01 -5.18
C SER A 314 -24.62 -4.12 -4.07
N VAL A 315 -25.93 -4.06 -3.89
CA VAL A 315 -26.58 -3.21 -2.89
C VAL A 315 -26.54 -3.92 -1.54
N VAL A 316 -25.87 -3.31 -0.56
CA VAL A 316 -25.84 -3.78 0.83
C VAL A 316 -26.84 -3.02 1.69
N ALA A 317 -26.96 -1.70 1.47
CA ALA A 317 -27.90 -0.80 2.14
C ALA A 317 -28.51 0.21 1.15
N ASP A 318 -29.72 0.69 1.44
CA ASP A 318 -30.44 1.69 0.62
C ASP A 318 -29.95 3.13 0.80
N GLU A 319 -29.28 3.43 1.92
CA GLU A 319 -28.71 4.74 2.23
C GLU A 319 -27.32 4.95 1.63
N ASP A 320 -26.93 6.22 1.44
CA ASP A 320 -25.59 6.57 0.94
C ASP A 320 -24.49 6.43 2.00
N ALA A 321 -23.25 6.30 1.55
CA ALA A 321 -22.10 6.13 2.43
C ALA A 321 -21.89 7.30 3.42
N VAL A 322 -22.26 8.52 3.00
CA VAL A 322 -22.20 9.73 3.82
C VAL A 322 -23.16 9.64 5.00
N PHE A 323 -24.37 9.13 4.78
CA PHE A 323 -25.36 8.88 5.82
C PHE A 323 -24.86 7.84 6.81
N LEU A 324 -24.38 6.69 6.31
CA LEU A 324 -23.86 5.60 7.15
C LEU A 324 -22.74 6.08 8.08
N VAL A 325 -21.81 6.89 7.55
CA VAL A 325 -20.73 7.50 8.34
C VAL A 325 -21.25 8.40 9.45
N LYS A 326 -22.20 9.29 9.12
CA LYS A 326 -22.80 10.19 10.10
C LYS A 326 -23.56 9.41 11.19
N ASP A 327 -24.25 8.33 10.81
CA ASP A 327 -25.03 7.53 11.74
C ASP A 327 -24.14 6.72 12.70
N MET A 328 -23.04 6.15 12.20
CA MET A 328 -22.04 5.50 13.05
C MET A 328 -21.38 6.45 14.05
N ILE A 329 -20.94 7.64 13.60
CA ILE A 329 -20.33 8.64 14.47
C ILE A 329 -21.36 9.11 15.53
N ARG A 330 -22.62 9.27 15.14
CA ARG A 330 -23.72 9.59 16.05
C ARG A 330 -23.92 8.52 17.13
N ALA A 331 -23.85 7.24 16.78
CA ALA A 331 -23.94 6.16 17.77
C ALA A 331 -22.80 6.23 18.80
N LYS A 332 -21.58 6.57 18.40
CA LYS A 332 -20.47 6.81 19.33
C LYS A 332 -20.69 8.04 20.21
N LEU A 333 -21.20 9.13 19.64
CA LEU A 333 -21.59 10.31 20.42
C LEU A 333 -22.65 9.95 21.48
N LEU A 334 -23.62 9.10 21.16
CA LEU A 334 -24.63 8.62 22.11
C LEU A 334 -24.02 7.81 23.27
N ASP A 335 -23.07 6.93 22.99
CA ASP A 335 -22.46 6.08 24.02
C ASP A 335 -21.62 6.87 25.03
N HIS A 336 -20.92 7.91 24.57
CA HIS A 336 -19.96 8.65 25.39
C HIS A 336 -20.54 9.94 26.00
N LEU A 337 -21.47 10.63 25.33
CA LEU A 337 -21.98 11.91 25.83
C LEU A 337 -23.16 11.76 26.81
N PRO A 338 -23.25 12.60 27.86
CA PRO A 338 -24.35 12.55 28.83
C PRO A 338 -25.62 13.28 28.36
N HIS A 339 -26.76 12.82 28.88
CA HIS A 339 -28.09 13.46 28.75
C HIS A 339 -28.52 13.79 27.30
N GLU A 340 -29.02 15.01 27.05
CA GLU A 340 -29.60 15.44 25.76
C GLU A 340 -28.57 15.96 24.76
N ILE A 341 -27.30 16.12 25.18
CA ILE A 341 -26.22 16.69 24.36
C ILE A 341 -26.06 15.97 23.00
N PRO A 342 -25.95 14.62 22.92
CA PRO A 342 -25.77 13.96 21.63
C PRO A 342 -26.92 14.19 20.63
N TYR A 343 -28.11 14.57 21.10
CA TYR A 343 -29.25 14.91 20.23
C TYR A 343 -29.23 16.36 19.72
N SER A 344 -28.45 17.24 20.36
CA SER A 344 -28.25 18.64 19.97
C SER A 344 -27.03 18.87 19.07
N VAL A 345 -26.26 17.82 18.78
CA VAL A 345 -25.03 17.88 17.98
C VAL A 345 -25.35 17.63 16.51
N GLN A 346 -24.90 18.54 15.64
CA GLN A 346 -25.01 18.39 14.19
C GLN A 346 -23.69 17.93 13.57
N LEU A 347 -23.77 17.03 12.59
CA LEU A 347 -22.61 16.45 11.89
C LEU A 347 -22.62 16.88 10.42
N GLU A 348 -21.57 17.58 10.01
CA GLU A 348 -21.38 18.08 8.65
C GLU A 348 -20.06 17.54 8.09
N ILE A 349 -20.11 16.84 6.96
CA ILE A 349 -18.88 16.37 6.27
C ILE A 349 -18.40 17.50 5.37
N ILE A 350 -17.13 17.85 5.50
CA ILE A 350 -16.46 18.93 4.76
C ILE A 350 -15.61 18.37 3.62
N VAL A 351 -14.99 17.21 3.83
CA VAL A 351 -14.13 16.55 2.85
C VAL A 351 -14.51 15.08 2.78
N TRP A 352 -14.69 14.59 1.57
CA TRP A 352 -15.01 13.21 1.22
C TRP A 352 -14.24 12.89 -0.07
N GLU A 353 -12.98 12.51 0.07
CA GLU A 353 -12.05 12.36 -1.05
C GLU A 353 -11.27 11.06 -0.87
N GLN A 354 -10.86 10.45 -1.98
CA GLN A 354 -9.91 9.36 -1.98
C GLN A 354 -8.54 9.95 -2.33
N ASP A 355 -7.53 9.67 -1.52
CA ASP A 355 -6.17 10.10 -1.87
C ASP A 355 -5.59 9.25 -3.02
N ALA A 356 -4.46 9.69 -3.57
CA ALA A 356 -3.78 8.99 -4.66
C ALA A 356 -3.32 7.56 -4.28
N SER A 357 -3.33 7.21 -2.99
CA SER A 357 -3.00 5.89 -2.45
C SER A 357 -4.25 5.03 -2.23
N GLY A 358 -5.42 5.49 -2.65
CA GLY A 358 -6.68 4.79 -2.49
C GLY A 358 -7.33 4.98 -1.11
N ASN A 359 -6.78 5.75 -0.17
CA ASN A 359 -7.39 5.90 1.16
C ASN A 359 -8.56 6.88 1.15
N LEU A 360 -9.66 6.50 1.82
CA LEU A 360 -10.79 7.39 2.03
C LEU A 360 -10.51 8.42 3.13
N CYS A 361 -10.36 9.69 2.75
CA CYS A 361 -10.22 10.83 3.65
C CYS A 361 -11.58 11.46 3.96
N ILE A 362 -12.00 11.38 5.23
CA ILE A 362 -13.25 11.99 5.70
C ILE A 362 -12.91 13.10 6.70
N ARG A 363 -13.27 14.36 6.41
CA ARG A 363 -13.23 15.46 7.39
C ARG A 363 -14.64 15.88 7.77
N LEU A 364 -14.87 16.00 9.06
CA LEU A 364 -16.20 16.23 9.64
C LEU A 364 -16.15 17.36 10.69
N ASN A 365 -17.12 18.27 10.61
CA ASN A 365 -17.47 19.21 11.65
C ASN A 365 -18.48 18.59 12.63
N VAL A 366 -18.17 18.69 13.92
CA VAL A 366 -19.10 18.44 15.02
C VAL A 366 -19.57 19.78 15.55
N ILE A 367 -20.82 20.15 15.24
CA ILE A 367 -21.39 21.46 15.58
C ILE A 367 -22.26 21.31 16.83
N CYS A 368 -22.00 22.15 17.84
CA CYS A 368 -22.77 22.18 19.09
C CYS A 368 -23.53 23.51 19.24
N GLU A 369 -24.74 23.47 19.80
CA GLU A 369 -25.58 24.67 20.00
C GLU A 369 -24.97 25.71 20.96
N ASN A 370 -24.16 25.28 21.93
CA ASN A 370 -23.56 26.18 22.92
C ASN A 370 -22.15 25.73 23.36
N SER A 371 -21.39 26.69 23.90
CA SER A 371 -20.01 26.48 24.34
C SER A 371 -19.86 25.50 25.50
N ARG A 372 -20.92 25.31 26.31
CA ARG A 372 -20.95 24.32 27.39
C ARG A 372 -20.99 22.89 26.84
N SER A 373 -21.85 22.64 25.86
CA SER A 373 -21.96 21.35 25.17
C SER A 373 -20.66 21.02 24.44
N LEU A 374 -20.04 22.02 23.81
CA LEU A 374 -18.73 21.87 23.17
C LEU A 374 -17.64 21.41 24.14
N LYS A 375 -17.56 21.99 25.34
CA LYS A 375 -16.59 21.55 26.38
C LYS A 375 -16.83 20.11 26.83
N ILE A 376 -18.08 19.66 26.87
CA ILE A 376 -18.44 18.29 27.26
C ILE A 376 -18.11 17.30 26.13
N VAL A 377 -18.32 17.69 24.88
CA VAL A 377 -17.96 16.91 23.69
C VAL A 377 -16.44 16.73 23.59
N ILE A 378 -15.67 17.80 23.80
CA ILE A 378 -14.20 17.74 23.79
C ILE A 378 -13.69 16.93 25.00
N GLY A 379 -14.30 17.12 26.17
CA GLY A 379 -13.81 16.56 27.43
C GLY A 379 -12.60 17.32 27.98
N LYS A 380 -12.05 16.83 29.09
CA LYS A 380 -10.79 17.36 29.64
C LYS A 380 -9.66 16.99 28.66
N ASP A 381 -8.87 17.98 28.25
CA ASP A 381 -7.71 17.83 27.36
C ASP A 381 -7.97 17.15 25.98
N GLY A 382 -9.24 17.05 25.57
CA GLY A 382 -9.64 16.42 24.30
C GLY A 382 -9.86 14.91 24.36
N ASP A 383 -9.79 14.29 25.53
CA ASP A 383 -9.87 12.83 25.66
C ASP A 383 -11.20 12.23 25.20
N HIS A 384 -12.29 12.97 25.40
CA HIS A 384 -13.64 12.46 25.13
C HIS A 384 -13.93 12.41 23.63
N ILE A 385 -13.59 13.48 22.90
CA ILE A 385 -13.71 13.50 21.44
C ILE A 385 -12.74 12.52 20.78
N LYS A 386 -11.54 12.37 21.34
CA LYS A 386 -10.54 11.41 20.83
C LYS A 386 -11.03 9.97 20.90
N LYS A 387 -11.64 9.58 22.02
CA LYS A 387 -12.22 8.23 22.18
C LYS A 387 -13.37 7.97 21.21
N ILE A 388 -14.22 8.97 20.99
CA ILE A 388 -15.34 8.90 20.04
C ILE A 388 -14.81 8.73 18.60
N VAL A 389 -13.79 9.50 18.22
CA VAL A 389 -13.15 9.41 16.89
C VAL A 389 -12.47 8.05 16.70
N GLU A 390 -11.80 7.53 17.73
CA GLU A 390 -11.11 6.24 17.69
C GLU A 390 -12.09 5.07 17.45
N GLU A 391 -13.14 4.98 18.27
CA GLU A 391 -14.16 3.93 18.12
C GLU A 391 -14.94 4.06 16.80
N ALA A 392 -15.21 5.29 16.34
CA ALA A 392 -15.85 5.52 15.05
C ALA A 392 -14.93 5.11 13.88
N SER A 393 -13.65 5.47 13.93
CA SER A 393 -12.69 5.14 12.87
C SER A 393 -12.51 3.63 12.71
N GLN A 394 -12.51 2.87 13.81
CA GLN A 394 -12.44 1.41 13.76
C GLN A 394 -13.68 0.81 13.09
N ASP A 395 -14.86 1.32 13.41
CA ASP A 395 -16.12 0.87 12.81
C ASP A 395 -16.18 1.24 11.31
N LEU A 396 -15.68 2.42 10.92
CA LEU A 396 -15.60 2.85 9.52
C LEU A 396 -14.59 2.05 8.68
N ARG A 397 -13.45 1.66 9.25
CA ARG A 397 -12.50 0.77 8.56
C ARG A 397 -13.10 -0.59 8.25
N ASN A 398 -13.85 -1.14 9.21
CA ASN A 398 -14.59 -2.39 9.02
C ASN A 398 -15.73 -2.25 8.00
N LEU A 399 -16.33 -1.05 7.88
CA LEU A 399 -17.40 -0.76 6.94
C LEU A 399 -16.89 -0.66 5.49
N PHE A 400 -15.76 0.03 5.27
CA PHE A 400 -15.24 0.33 3.93
C PHE A 400 -14.11 -0.58 3.45
N MET A 401 -13.56 -1.48 4.27
CA MET A 401 -12.48 -2.41 3.91
C MET A 401 -11.20 -1.76 3.33
N HIS A 402 -10.93 -0.49 3.62
CA HIS A 402 -9.71 0.18 3.14
C HIS A 402 -8.55 -0.02 4.12
N GLU A 403 -7.51 -0.73 3.69
CA GLU A 403 -6.23 -0.85 4.40
C GLU A 403 -5.42 0.44 4.28
N VAL A 404 -4.91 0.94 5.41
CA VAL A 404 -3.94 2.04 5.41
C VAL A 404 -2.59 1.46 5.00
N PHE A 405 -2.16 1.69 3.76
CA PHE A 405 -0.80 1.35 3.34
C PHE A 405 0.21 2.19 4.13
N LEU A 406 0.99 1.54 4.99
CA LEU A 406 2.07 2.14 5.79
C LEU A 406 3.27 2.63 4.96
N GLU A 407 3.28 2.39 3.64
CA GLU A 407 4.42 2.72 2.77
C GLU A 407 4.73 4.22 2.79
N GLU A 408 3.73 5.09 2.83
CA GLU A 408 3.95 6.54 2.79
C GLU A 408 4.73 7.05 4.03
N ASN A 409 4.56 6.38 5.18
CA ASN A 409 5.23 6.77 6.42
C ASN A 409 6.60 6.10 6.57
N ASP A 410 6.68 4.80 6.27
CA ASP A 410 7.84 3.96 6.57
C ASP A 410 8.73 3.65 5.36
N GLY A 411 8.22 3.84 4.14
CA GLY A 411 8.89 3.40 2.92
C GLY A 411 9.03 1.87 2.84
N VAL A 412 8.11 1.11 3.44
CA VAL A 412 8.15 -0.36 3.49
C VAL A 412 6.85 -0.97 2.97
N ARG A 413 6.94 -1.91 2.03
CA ARG A 413 5.85 -2.85 1.67
C ARG A 413 6.30 -4.29 1.84
N PHE A 414 5.49 -5.11 2.52
CA PHE A 414 5.75 -6.54 2.70
C PHE A 414 4.89 -7.35 1.74
N THR A 415 5.44 -8.45 1.24
CA THR A 415 4.69 -9.52 0.53
C THR A 415 3.59 -10.13 1.39
N TRP A 416 3.83 -10.23 2.71
CA TRP A 416 2.88 -10.73 3.70
C TRP A 416 2.88 -9.81 4.92
N ASN A 417 1.71 -9.25 5.26
CA ASN A 417 1.47 -8.38 6.41
C ASN A 417 1.03 -9.16 7.67
N VAL A 418 0.92 -10.48 7.56
CA VAL A 418 0.66 -11.41 8.67
C VAL A 418 1.60 -12.59 8.53
N TRP A 419 2.26 -12.98 9.62
CA TRP A 419 3.30 -14.01 9.59
C TRP A 419 2.90 -15.27 10.37
N PRO A 420 3.11 -16.48 9.82
CA PRO A 420 2.88 -17.71 10.57
C PRO A 420 3.95 -17.87 11.65
N THR A 421 3.62 -18.50 12.78
CA THR A 421 4.62 -18.80 13.83
C THR A 421 5.62 -19.90 13.44
N SER A 422 5.29 -20.72 12.44
CA SER A 422 6.03 -21.93 12.04
C SER A 422 6.78 -21.75 10.72
N ARG A 423 8.06 -22.17 10.69
CA ARG A 423 8.88 -22.25 9.48
C ARG A 423 8.26 -23.12 8.39
N ILE A 424 7.63 -24.23 8.77
CA ILE A 424 6.99 -25.15 7.81
C ILE A 424 5.84 -24.45 7.10
N GLU A 425 5.03 -23.69 7.84
CA GLU A 425 3.91 -22.98 7.21
C GLU A 425 4.40 -21.78 6.39
N ALA A 426 5.48 -21.11 6.81
CA ALA A 426 6.15 -20.10 5.99
C ALA A 426 6.61 -20.67 4.65
N GLN A 427 7.19 -21.87 4.62
CA GLN A 427 7.59 -22.54 3.38
C GLN A 427 6.39 -22.94 2.50
N ARG A 428 5.25 -23.27 3.11
CA ARG A 428 4.01 -23.59 2.39
C ARG A 428 3.32 -22.36 1.79
N MET A 429 3.69 -21.14 2.17
CA MET A 429 3.16 -19.91 1.56
C MET A 429 3.67 -19.67 0.13
N VAL A 430 4.71 -20.42 -0.29
CA VAL A 430 5.33 -20.39 -1.63
C VAL A 430 6.08 -19.08 -1.93
N VAL A 431 5.39 -17.93 -1.87
CA VAL A 431 6.02 -16.61 -1.92
C VAL A 431 6.71 -16.36 -0.57
N PRO A 432 8.03 -16.07 -0.55
CA PRO A 432 8.76 -15.85 0.68
C PRO A 432 8.29 -14.59 1.41
N VAL A 433 8.47 -14.54 2.72
CA VAL A 433 8.25 -13.30 3.49
C VAL A 433 9.37 -12.33 3.14
N ALA A 434 9.08 -11.40 2.23
CA ALA A 434 9.99 -10.35 1.81
C ALA A 434 9.39 -8.96 2.05
N CYS A 435 10.25 -7.95 2.12
CA CYS A 435 9.86 -6.54 2.12
C CYS A 435 10.68 -5.71 1.13
N HIS A 436 10.01 -4.76 0.49
CA HIS A 436 10.63 -3.70 -0.29
C HIS A 436 10.82 -2.52 0.65
N TYR A 437 12.06 -2.06 0.80
CA TYR A 437 12.39 -0.93 1.65
C TYR A 437 13.10 0.16 0.85
N THR A 438 12.58 1.38 0.97
CA THR A 438 13.10 2.60 0.36
C THR A 438 13.70 3.49 1.45
N PRO A 439 15.01 3.41 1.74
CA PRO A 439 15.60 4.09 2.89
C PRO A 439 15.43 5.61 2.83
N PHE A 440 15.54 6.18 1.63
CA PHE A 440 15.50 7.63 1.43
C PHE A 440 14.14 8.15 0.94
N LYS A 441 13.05 7.40 1.18
CA LYS A 441 11.68 7.77 0.75
C LYS A 441 11.36 9.21 1.16
N GLU A 442 10.88 10.00 0.19
CA GLU A 442 10.29 11.31 0.45
C GLU A 442 8.87 11.14 0.97
N ARG A 443 8.52 11.90 2.01
CA ARG A 443 7.16 11.91 2.55
C ARG A 443 6.39 13.07 1.94
N SER A 444 5.09 12.91 1.70
CA SER A 444 4.25 14.02 1.24
C SER A 444 4.26 15.18 2.24
N ASN A 445 3.91 16.39 1.80
CA ASN A 445 3.81 17.55 2.68
C ASN A 445 2.62 17.46 3.65
N GLU A 446 1.70 16.53 3.40
CA GLU A 446 0.46 16.34 4.16
C GLU A 446 0.68 15.40 5.36
N THR A 447 1.73 14.56 5.31
CA THR A 447 2.11 13.69 6.43
C THR A 447 2.81 14.45 7.56
N ILE A 448 2.48 14.10 8.81
CA ILE A 448 3.12 14.69 9.99
C ILE A 448 4.56 14.18 10.06
N ARG A 449 5.52 15.10 9.98
CA ARG A 449 6.95 14.76 10.04
C ARG A 449 7.48 14.88 11.47
N PRO A 450 8.37 13.96 11.92
CA PRO A 450 9.12 14.17 13.14
C PRO A 450 10.02 15.41 13.00
N PRO A 451 10.23 16.17 14.08
CA PRO A 451 11.23 17.24 14.08
C PRO A 451 12.65 16.63 13.91
N PRO A 452 13.61 17.40 13.37
CA PRO A 452 14.98 16.92 13.23
C PRO A 452 15.59 16.62 14.60
N LEU A 453 16.12 15.40 14.78
CA LEU A 453 16.70 14.95 16.05
C LEU A 453 18.21 15.25 16.06
N ASN A 454 18.60 16.36 16.69
CA ASN A 454 19.99 16.83 16.72
C ASN A 454 20.80 16.24 17.88
N TYR A 455 20.67 14.94 18.10
CA TYR A 455 21.37 14.19 19.15
C TYR A 455 21.60 12.75 18.70
N ASP A 456 22.51 12.06 19.39
CA ASP A 456 22.84 10.67 19.09
C ASP A 456 21.67 9.74 19.47
N PRO A 457 21.38 8.70 18.67
CA PRO A 457 20.29 7.77 18.95
C PRO A 457 20.49 7.01 20.26
N VAL A 458 19.39 6.80 21.00
CA VAL A 458 19.41 6.02 22.25
C VAL A 458 19.43 4.53 21.92
N LEU A 459 20.51 3.84 22.31
CA LEU A 459 20.73 2.43 22.01
C LEU A 459 20.35 1.51 23.17
N CYS A 460 19.88 0.30 22.86
CA CYS A 460 19.79 -0.80 23.80
C CYS A 460 21.18 -1.11 24.39
N THR A 461 21.25 -1.28 25.72
CA THR A 461 22.50 -1.52 26.45
C THR A 461 23.10 -2.90 26.19
N ARG A 462 22.27 -3.90 25.84
CA ARG A 462 22.74 -5.26 25.51
C ARG A 462 23.69 -5.23 24.28
N PRO A 463 24.95 -5.68 24.41
CA PRO A 463 25.95 -5.60 23.33
C PRO A 463 25.56 -6.32 22.05
N SER A 464 24.91 -7.48 22.14
CA SER A 464 24.45 -8.24 20.97
C SER A 464 23.26 -7.60 20.25
N CYS A 465 22.48 -6.76 20.93
CA CYS A 465 21.26 -6.18 20.37
C CYS A 465 21.52 -4.81 19.73
N LYS A 466 21.90 -3.80 20.55
CA LYS A 466 22.12 -2.41 20.10
C LYS A 466 21.00 -1.80 19.24
N ALA A 467 19.77 -2.32 19.33
CA ALA A 467 18.61 -1.71 18.67
C ALA A 467 18.37 -0.28 19.20
N ILE A 468 17.88 0.59 18.33
CA ILE A 468 17.60 2.00 18.62
C ILE A 468 16.20 2.12 19.24
N LEU A 469 16.06 3.04 20.20
CA LEU A 469 14.78 3.45 20.80
C LEU A 469 13.75 3.77 19.70
N ASN A 470 12.54 3.25 19.84
CA ASN A 470 11.51 3.32 18.79
C ASN A 470 10.11 3.28 19.42
N PRO A 471 9.03 3.56 18.67
CA PRO A 471 7.70 3.70 19.26
C PRO A 471 7.08 2.41 19.82
N TYR A 472 7.67 1.24 19.55
CA TYR A 472 7.15 -0.05 20.02
C TYR A 472 7.79 -0.52 21.33
N VAL A 473 8.69 0.26 21.93
CA VAL A 473 9.26 -0.07 23.24
C VAL A 473 8.21 0.10 24.33
N GLN A 474 8.29 -0.72 25.37
CA GLN A 474 7.51 -0.49 26.59
C GLN A 474 8.26 0.48 27.49
N VAL A 475 7.61 1.56 27.90
CA VAL A 475 8.22 2.63 28.72
C VAL A 475 7.71 2.55 30.15
N ASP A 476 8.64 2.54 31.10
CA ASP A 476 8.38 2.68 32.53
C ASP A 476 8.75 4.10 32.96
N PHE A 477 7.76 5.00 32.94
CA PHE A 477 7.94 6.42 33.27
C PHE A 477 8.30 6.66 34.75
N ARG A 478 7.97 5.72 35.64
CA ARG A 478 8.28 5.82 37.07
C ARG A 478 9.74 5.48 37.34
N ALA A 479 10.23 4.39 36.74
CA ALA A 479 11.62 3.98 36.87
C ALA A 479 12.56 4.67 35.87
N LYS A 480 12.02 5.50 34.96
CA LYS A 480 12.78 6.15 33.87
C LYS A 480 13.58 5.12 33.05
N ALA A 481 12.90 4.05 32.67
CA ALA A 481 13.48 2.93 31.92
C ALA A 481 12.58 2.53 30.75
N TRP A 482 13.13 1.78 29.79
CA TRP A 482 12.41 1.22 28.66
C TRP A 482 12.84 -0.22 28.39
N ILE A 483 11.94 -1.02 27.82
CA ILE A 483 12.17 -2.42 27.49
C ILE A 483 12.27 -2.55 25.97
N CYS A 484 13.40 -3.08 25.50
CA CYS A 484 13.66 -3.27 24.08
C CYS A 484 12.79 -4.40 23.50
N PRO A 485 12.02 -4.18 22.41
CA PRO A 485 11.14 -5.21 21.82
C PRO A 485 11.90 -6.34 21.11
N PHE A 486 13.18 -6.12 20.78
CA PHE A 486 14.01 -7.11 20.09
C PHE A 486 14.63 -8.15 21.03
N CYS A 487 15.00 -7.74 22.25
CA CYS A 487 15.77 -8.60 23.15
C CYS A 487 15.25 -8.61 24.60
N PHE A 488 14.17 -7.87 24.87
CA PHE A 488 13.53 -7.70 26.19
C PHE A 488 14.46 -7.16 27.28
N GLN A 489 15.62 -6.58 26.91
CA GLN A 489 16.49 -5.90 27.85
C GLN A 489 15.81 -4.64 28.39
N ARG A 490 15.76 -4.51 29.72
CA ARG A 490 15.41 -3.26 30.39
C ARG A 490 16.63 -2.32 30.37
N ASN A 491 16.41 -1.10 29.89
CA ASN A 491 17.45 -0.09 29.67
C ASN A 491 17.07 1.21 30.42
N PRO A 492 18.00 1.86 31.12
CA PRO A 492 17.76 3.20 31.66
C PRO A 492 17.69 4.23 30.53
N PHE A 493 16.93 5.31 30.72
CA PHE A 493 17.03 6.47 29.82
C PHE A 493 18.30 7.29 30.09
N PRO A 494 18.85 7.94 29.06
CA PRO A 494 19.99 8.83 29.24
C PRO A 494 19.61 10.10 30.01
N PRO A 495 20.59 10.83 30.60
CA PRO A 495 20.32 11.99 31.46
C PRO A 495 19.49 13.10 30.81
N HIS A 496 19.59 13.30 29.49
CA HIS A 496 18.81 14.30 28.77
C HIS A 496 17.31 13.97 28.71
N TYR A 497 16.90 12.73 29.02
CA TYR A 497 15.52 12.28 29.16
C TYR A 497 15.04 12.18 30.62
N ALA A 498 15.75 12.81 31.57
CA ALA A 498 15.36 12.79 32.99
C ALA A 498 13.92 13.28 33.24
N ARG A 499 13.39 14.17 32.38
CA ARG A 499 12.03 14.74 32.46
C ARG A 499 10.97 13.98 31.65
N ILE A 500 11.27 12.79 31.15
CA ILE A 500 10.31 12.00 30.35
C ILE A 500 9.07 11.66 31.18
N ALA A 501 7.88 11.85 30.62
CA ALA A 501 6.58 11.56 31.24
C ALA A 501 5.56 11.19 30.16
N GLU A 502 4.37 10.71 30.53
CA GLU A 502 3.34 10.28 29.56
C GLU A 502 2.89 11.41 28.60
N ASP A 503 2.88 12.64 29.10
CA ASP A 503 2.57 13.89 28.39
C ASP A 503 3.80 14.52 27.72
N ASN A 504 5.00 14.04 28.03
CA ASN A 504 6.27 14.57 27.54
C ASN A 504 7.18 13.43 27.05
N VAL A 505 6.84 12.90 25.88
CA VAL A 505 7.62 11.86 25.20
C VAL A 505 8.47 12.44 24.08
N PRO A 506 9.71 11.95 23.90
CA PRO A 506 10.55 12.35 22.76
C PRO A 506 9.93 11.85 21.44
N PRO A 507 10.26 12.49 20.29
CA PRO A 507 9.66 12.17 19.00
C PRO A 507 9.78 10.69 18.61
N GLU A 508 10.90 10.04 18.86
CA GLU A 508 11.11 8.62 18.54
C GLU A 508 10.22 7.63 19.32
N LEU A 509 9.49 8.10 20.34
CA LEU A 509 8.50 7.31 21.08
C LEU A 509 7.05 7.61 20.67
N ILE A 510 6.84 8.56 19.75
CA ILE A 510 5.51 8.89 19.25
C ILE A 510 5.09 7.78 18.25
N PRO A 511 3.96 7.07 18.44
CA PRO A 511 3.56 5.93 17.61
C PRO A 511 3.36 6.22 16.12
N HIS A 512 3.23 7.48 15.71
CA HIS A 512 3.17 7.88 14.30
C HIS A 512 4.56 8.09 13.68
N PHE A 513 5.60 8.27 14.50
CA PHE A 513 6.98 8.47 14.07
C PHE A 513 7.75 7.15 14.13
N THR A 514 7.24 6.15 13.43
CA THR A 514 7.88 4.86 13.18
C THR A 514 9.21 4.99 12.43
N THR A 515 9.32 6.07 11.64
CA THR A 515 10.57 6.45 10.97
C THR A 515 11.04 7.85 11.41
N VAL A 516 12.25 7.94 11.93
CA VAL A 516 12.89 9.19 12.42
C VAL A 516 14.30 9.36 11.86
N GLU A 517 14.80 10.60 11.85
CA GLU A 517 16.15 10.92 11.35
C GLU A 517 16.94 11.71 12.41
N TYR A 518 18.12 11.18 12.75
CA TYR A 518 19.09 11.74 13.69
C TYR A 518 20.22 12.44 12.92
N THR A 519 20.69 13.57 13.44
CA THR A 519 21.87 14.27 12.93
C THR A 519 23.01 14.16 13.94
N LEU A 520 24.13 13.55 13.53
CA LEU A 520 25.31 13.34 14.37
C LEU A 520 26.15 14.62 14.43
N THR A 521 25.97 15.42 15.47
CA THR A 521 26.59 16.75 15.59
C THR A 521 28.10 16.73 15.81
N ARG A 522 28.67 15.61 16.26
CA ARG A 522 30.12 15.46 16.51
C ARG A 522 30.89 14.85 15.34
N ALA A 523 30.19 14.37 14.31
CA ALA A 523 30.83 13.75 13.16
C ALA A 523 31.47 14.79 12.24
N PRO A 524 32.64 14.50 11.63
CA PRO A 524 33.23 15.40 10.65
C PRO A 524 32.32 15.52 9.42
N SER A 525 32.09 16.75 8.98
CA SER A 525 31.33 17.06 7.77
C SER A 525 32.27 17.32 6.61
N LEU A 526 32.24 16.48 5.58
CA LEU A 526 32.94 16.71 4.32
C LEU A 526 31.91 16.99 3.23
N PRO A 527 32.19 17.89 2.28
CA PRO A 527 31.32 18.11 1.14
C PRO A 527 31.29 16.88 0.22
N PRO A 528 30.22 16.70 -0.58
CA PRO A 528 30.17 15.68 -1.61
C PRO A 528 31.17 15.95 -2.74
N ILE A 529 31.66 14.89 -3.38
CA ILE A 529 32.63 14.95 -4.47
C ILE A 529 31.99 14.48 -5.77
N PHE A 530 32.18 15.21 -6.86
CA PHE A 530 31.69 14.88 -8.20
C PHE A 530 32.86 14.87 -9.20
N LEU A 531 33.18 13.70 -9.74
CA LEU A 531 34.25 13.51 -10.70
C LEU A 531 33.66 13.22 -12.09
N PHE A 532 33.82 14.15 -13.02
CA PHE A 532 33.29 14.02 -14.38
C PHE A 532 34.31 13.29 -15.27
N LEU A 533 33.89 12.18 -15.88
CA LEU A 533 34.67 11.36 -16.80
C LEU A 533 34.09 11.46 -18.20
N LEU A 534 34.74 12.21 -19.08
CA LEU A 534 34.25 12.53 -20.42
C LEU A 534 35.00 11.73 -21.47
N ASP A 535 34.26 10.94 -22.23
CA ASP A 535 34.75 10.40 -23.49
C ASP A 535 34.85 11.49 -24.57
N THR A 536 35.98 11.55 -25.25
CA THR A 536 36.25 12.48 -26.37
C THR A 536 36.23 11.80 -27.73
N CYS A 537 35.96 10.48 -27.79
CA CYS A 537 35.81 9.71 -29.03
C CYS A 537 34.41 9.81 -29.66
N VAL A 538 33.72 10.93 -29.44
CA VAL A 538 32.38 11.25 -29.99
C VAL A 538 32.48 12.32 -31.06
N ASN A 539 31.41 12.46 -31.86
CA ASN A 539 31.31 13.53 -32.85
C ASN A 539 31.26 14.91 -32.17
N ALA A 540 31.67 15.95 -32.90
CA ALA A 540 31.73 17.32 -32.36
C ALA A 540 30.37 17.82 -31.82
N ASP A 541 29.26 17.52 -32.50
CA ASP A 541 27.91 17.92 -32.08
C ASP A 541 27.49 17.23 -30.76
N GLU A 542 27.77 15.93 -30.65
CA GLU A 542 27.53 15.14 -29.43
C GLU A 542 28.36 15.67 -28.26
N LEU A 543 29.65 15.95 -28.50
CA LEU A 543 30.55 16.51 -27.49
C LEU A 543 30.07 17.89 -27.03
N LYS A 544 29.60 18.73 -27.97
CA LYS A 544 29.04 20.05 -27.65
C LYS A 544 27.79 19.94 -26.78
N ALA A 545 26.87 19.03 -27.11
CA ALA A 545 25.67 18.78 -26.32
C ALA A 545 25.98 18.25 -24.91
N LEU A 546 26.95 17.34 -24.81
CA LEU A 546 27.45 16.80 -23.54
C LEU A 546 28.05 17.91 -22.66
N LYS A 547 28.95 18.73 -23.22
CA LYS A 547 29.55 19.88 -22.51
C LYS A 547 28.50 20.83 -21.95
N ALA A 548 27.49 21.20 -22.75
CA ALA A 548 26.42 22.08 -22.32
C ALA A 548 25.61 21.48 -21.15
N SER A 549 25.37 20.16 -21.19
CA SER A 549 24.68 19.44 -20.11
C SER A 549 25.51 19.43 -18.82
N ILE A 550 26.83 19.23 -18.93
CA ILE A 550 27.76 19.26 -17.77
C ILE A 550 27.86 20.67 -17.18
N MET A 551 27.96 21.72 -18.00
CA MET A 551 27.95 23.11 -17.52
C MET A 551 26.66 23.42 -16.75
N THR A 552 25.52 22.95 -17.26
CA THR A 552 24.23 23.07 -16.56
C THR A 552 24.29 22.35 -15.21
N ALA A 553 24.78 21.10 -15.16
CA ALA A 553 24.93 20.35 -13.91
C ALA A 553 25.86 21.04 -12.90
N LEU A 554 26.99 21.60 -13.35
CA LEU A 554 27.91 22.35 -12.49
C LEU A 554 27.21 23.54 -11.82
N SER A 555 26.32 24.25 -12.52
CA SER A 555 25.54 25.35 -11.94
C SER A 555 24.54 24.92 -10.87
N LEU A 556 24.13 23.65 -10.87
CA LEU A 556 23.19 23.08 -9.90
C LEU A 556 23.89 22.58 -8.62
N LEU A 557 25.20 22.33 -8.66
CA LEU A 557 25.93 21.80 -7.52
C LEU A 557 26.03 22.80 -6.34
N PRO A 558 26.07 22.31 -5.09
CA PRO A 558 26.34 23.16 -3.93
C PRO A 558 27.72 23.85 -4.04
N PRO A 559 27.87 25.12 -3.59
CA PRO A 559 29.14 25.86 -3.70
C PRO A 559 30.35 25.17 -3.06
N GLU A 560 30.13 24.39 -2.01
CA GLU A 560 31.19 23.66 -1.28
C GLU A 560 31.51 22.28 -1.90
N ALA A 561 30.72 21.82 -2.88
CA ALA A 561 30.95 20.53 -3.53
C ALA A 561 32.30 20.52 -4.24
N ILE A 562 33.03 19.42 -4.10
CA ILE A 562 34.34 19.24 -4.73
C ILE A 562 34.13 18.65 -6.12
N VAL A 563 34.72 19.26 -7.14
CA VAL A 563 34.62 18.81 -8.52
C VAL A 563 35.99 18.42 -9.07
N GLY A 564 35.99 17.47 -10.01
CA GLY A 564 37.16 17.07 -10.79
C GLY A 564 36.79 16.71 -12.21
N LEU A 565 37.76 16.75 -13.12
CA LEU A 565 37.55 16.48 -14.53
C LEU A 565 38.62 15.54 -15.08
N VAL A 566 38.18 14.48 -15.74
CA VAL A 566 39.01 13.52 -16.48
C VAL A 566 38.43 13.39 -17.87
N THR A 567 39.27 13.53 -18.89
CA THR A 567 38.90 13.22 -20.27
C THR A 567 39.64 11.99 -20.74
N PHE A 568 39.06 11.24 -21.66
CA PHE A 568 39.75 10.08 -22.22
C PHE A 568 39.41 9.82 -23.68
N ASP A 569 40.38 9.20 -24.35
CA ASP A 569 40.31 8.68 -25.71
C ASP A 569 41.12 7.37 -25.78
N ARG A 570 42.22 7.35 -26.52
CA ARG A 570 43.28 6.34 -26.47
C ARG A 570 44.13 6.46 -25.20
N MET A 571 44.17 7.66 -24.62
CA MET A 571 44.88 8.04 -23.41
C MET A 571 43.88 8.55 -22.37
N VAL A 572 44.30 8.60 -21.11
CA VAL A 572 43.51 9.17 -20.01
C VAL A 572 44.17 10.46 -19.55
N GLN A 573 43.43 11.56 -19.49
CA GLN A 573 43.94 12.87 -19.10
C GLN A 573 43.24 13.34 -17.81
N VAL A 574 44.02 13.59 -16.75
CA VAL A 574 43.53 14.11 -15.46
C VAL A 574 43.87 15.60 -15.38
N HIS A 575 42.84 16.46 -15.33
CA HIS A 575 42.98 17.91 -15.45
C HIS A 575 43.23 18.59 -14.10
N GLU A 576 44.18 19.53 -14.08
CA GLU A 576 44.51 20.36 -12.92
C GLU A 576 43.64 21.63 -12.89
N LEU A 577 42.79 21.78 -11.87
CA LEU A 577 41.78 22.84 -11.83
C LEU A 577 42.23 24.12 -11.12
N ASN A 578 43.38 24.09 -10.43
CA ASN A 578 43.94 25.24 -9.73
C ASN A 578 45.11 25.90 -10.48
N ALA A 579 45.35 25.52 -11.74
CA ALA A 579 46.42 26.07 -12.56
C ALA A 579 46.05 27.50 -13.01
N GLN A 580 46.84 28.49 -12.59
CA GLN A 580 46.63 29.89 -12.99
C GLN A 580 47.31 30.18 -14.34
N GLY A 581 46.55 30.70 -15.31
CA GLY A 581 47.07 31.21 -16.58
C GLY A 581 47.50 30.16 -17.62
N MET A 582 47.36 28.87 -17.34
CA MET A 582 47.58 27.78 -18.31
C MET A 582 46.80 26.52 -17.90
N SER A 583 46.12 25.88 -18.85
CA SER A 583 45.50 24.57 -18.63
C SER A 583 46.56 23.47 -18.58
N ARG A 584 46.49 22.56 -17.60
CA ARG A 584 47.44 21.44 -17.43
C ARG A 584 46.67 20.14 -17.23
N ALA A 585 47.13 19.08 -17.88
CA ALA A 585 46.60 17.74 -17.70
C ALA A 585 47.73 16.70 -17.60
N TYR A 586 47.53 15.69 -16.75
CA TYR A 586 48.42 14.54 -16.62
C TYR A 586 47.91 13.41 -17.50
N VAL A 587 48.75 12.94 -18.42
CA VAL A 587 48.39 11.93 -19.42
C VAL A 587 48.90 10.55 -19.01
N PHE A 588 47.99 9.59 -18.91
CA PHE A 588 48.26 8.18 -18.67
C PHE A 588 47.96 7.36 -19.92
N LYS A 589 48.73 6.29 -20.14
CA LYS A 589 48.49 5.39 -21.26
C LYS A 589 47.24 4.54 -21.02
N GLY A 590 46.35 4.47 -22.01
CA GLY A 590 45.09 3.71 -21.91
C GLY A 590 45.23 2.19 -21.94
N ASP A 591 46.40 1.64 -22.24
CA ASP A 591 46.67 0.19 -22.26
C ASP A 591 47.11 -0.38 -20.90
N LYS A 592 47.30 0.48 -19.89
CA LYS A 592 47.83 0.09 -18.58
C LYS A 592 46.90 0.51 -17.45
N VAL A 593 46.80 -0.34 -16.43
CA VAL A 593 46.14 0.00 -15.17
C VAL A 593 47.08 0.88 -14.34
N VAL A 594 46.59 2.02 -13.86
CA VAL A 594 47.37 2.95 -13.04
C VAL A 594 47.32 2.54 -11.58
N SER A 595 48.49 2.40 -10.95
CA SER A 595 48.61 2.04 -9.52
C SER A 595 48.42 3.24 -8.59
N GLN A 596 48.01 2.96 -7.34
CA GLN A 596 47.88 4.00 -6.30
C GLN A 596 49.18 4.79 -6.09
N LYS A 597 50.34 4.10 -6.09
CA LYS A 597 51.65 4.73 -5.92
C LYS A 597 51.96 5.71 -7.06
N GLN A 598 51.75 5.31 -8.30
CA GLN A 598 51.96 6.21 -9.45
C GLN A 598 51.11 7.47 -9.36
N LEU A 599 49.85 7.33 -8.92
CA LEU A 599 48.97 8.47 -8.78
C LEU A 599 49.32 9.36 -7.57
N GLN A 600 49.79 8.77 -6.46
CA GLN A 600 50.35 9.50 -5.32
C GLN A 600 51.59 10.32 -5.71
N ASP A 601 52.51 9.71 -6.47
CA ASP A 601 53.69 10.40 -6.98
C ASP A 601 53.28 11.59 -7.86
N VAL A 602 52.25 11.43 -8.71
CA VAL A 602 51.67 12.51 -9.53
C VAL A 602 51.03 13.61 -8.68
N LEU A 603 50.31 13.27 -7.61
CA LEU A 603 49.70 14.23 -6.68
C LEU A 603 50.76 15.11 -6.00
N VAL A 604 51.90 14.51 -5.61
CA VAL A 604 53.00 15.21 -4.93
C VAL A 604 53.93 15.93 -5.91
N ALA A 605 53.99 15.49 -7.17
CA ALA A 605 54.83 16.12 -8.19
C ALA A 605 54.38 17.56 -8.51
N ASN A 606 55.24 18.53 -8.24
CA ASN A 606 55.07 19.93 -8.66
C ASN A 606 55.87 20.17 -9.95
N ILE A 607 55.18 20.12 -11.10
CA ILE A 607 55.81 20.42 -12.39
C ILE A 607 56.13 21.92 -12.44
N GLY A 608 57.42 22.28 -12.60
CA GLY A 608 57.86 23.66 -12.82
C GLY A 608 58.23 24.49 -11.59
N ARG A 609 58.37 23.90 -10.39
CA ARG A 609 59.00 24.56 -9.22
C ARG A 609 60.18 23.72 -8.70
N PRO A 610 61.31 24.32 -8.27
CA PRO A 610 62.39 23.56 -7.63
C PRO A 610 61.84 22.85 -6.38
N PRO A 611 62.40 21.69 -6.00
CA PRO A 611 61.94 20.95 -4.83
C PRO A 611 62.21 21.80 -3.59
N LEU A 612 61.16 22.41 -3.03
CA LEU A 612 61.20 22.91 -1.67
C LEU A 612 61.30 21.69 -0.75
N MET A 613 62.25 21.76 0.19
CA MET A 613 62.55 20.70 1.14
C MET A 613 61.27 20.16 1.81
N ALA A 614 61.30 18.84 2.03
CA ALA A 614 60.25 18.01 2.60
C ALA A 614 59.31 18.71 3.59
N VAL A 615 58.05 18.90 3.20
CA VAL A 615 56.95 19.03 4.16
C VAL A 615 56.57 17.62 4.58
N GLY A 616 57.07 17.23 5.76
CA GLY A 616 56.74 15.96 6.40
C GLY A 616 55.27 15.87 6.79
N GLN A 617 54.78 14.63 6.77
CA GLN A 617 53.60 14.12 7.47
C GLN A 617 52.22 14.65 7.02
N LEU A 618 51.56 13.83 6.18
CA LEU A 618 50.11 13.67 6.20
C LEU A 618 49.66 13.39 7.66
N PRO A 619 48.64 14.07 8.22
CA PRO A 619 48.26 13.88 9.61
C PRO A 619 47.67 12.48 9.80
N LYS A 620 48.36 11.64 10.58
CA LYS A 620 47.74 10.48 11.24
C LYS A 620 46.89 10.99 12.41
N GLN A 621 45.58 10.76 12.31
CA GLN A 621 44.53 10.88 13.35
C GLN A 621 44.41 12.21 14.13
N PRO A 622 43.21 12.82 14.23
CA PRO A 622 42.99 13.89 15.17
C PRO A 622 42.69 13.34 16.57
N GLN A 623 43.61 13.54 17.51
CA GLN A 623 43.25 13.69 18.93
C GLN A 623 42.51 15.02 19.13
N SER A 624 41.47 14.96 19.95
CA SER A 624 40.48 15.99 20.23
C SER A 624 41.01 17.25 20.91
N VAL A 625 40.38 18.40 20.61
CA VAL A 625 39.74 19.38 21.52
C VAL A 625 39.84 20.80 20.91
N GLY A 626 38.70 21.43 20.61
CA GLY A 626 38.60 22.86 20.28
C GLY A 626 37.94 23.17 18.94
N GLY A 627 36.67 23.62 18.96
CA GLY A 627 35.83 23.86 17.79
C GLY A 627 36.24 25.06 16.93
N LYS A 628 37.26 24.88 16.08
CA LYS A 628 37.41 25.65 14.83
C LYS A 628 37.18 24.71 13.65
N ALA A 629 36.33 25.13 12.69
CA ALA A 629 36.11 24.40 11.45
C ALA A 629 37.46 24.15 10.77
N GLN A 630 37.89 22.89 10.68
CA GLN A 630 39.09 22.51 9.94
C GLN A 630 38.86 22.80 8.46
N ALA A 631 39.82 23.46 7.81
CA ALA A 631 39.79 23.67 6.37
C ALA A 631 39.71 22.31 5.66
N VAL A 632 38.78 22.19 4.71
CA VAL A 632 38.61 20.97 3.92
C VAL A 632 39.91 20.71 3.15
N PRO A 633 40.55 19.53 3.28
CA PRO A 633 41.77 19.23 2.53
C PRO A 633 41.39 19.14 1.05
N THR A 634 41.94 20.02 0.20
CA THR A 634 41.76 20.04 -1.26
C THR A 634 43.08 19.69 -1.96
N ASN A 635 43.02 19.22 -3.21
CA ASN A 635 44.20 18.92 -4.01
C ASN A 635 44.09 19.52 -5.41
N LYS A 636 45.18 19.58 -6.16
CA LYS A 636 45.23 20.26 -7.47
C LYS A 636 44.25 19.74 -8.54
N PHE A 637 43.75 18.51 -8.42
CA PHE A 637 42.77 17.91 -9.34
C PHE A 637 41.32 18.00 -8.84
N LEU A 638 41.12 18.12 -7.52
CA LEU A 638 39.82 18.10 -6.86
C LEU A 638 39.65 19.37 -6.04
N GLN A 639 38.85 20.31 -6.56
CA GLN A 639 38.69 21.66 -6.02
C GLN A 639 37.22 21.97 -5.72
N PRO A 640 36.91 22.78 -4.68
CA PRO A 640 35.56 23.25 -4.43
C PRO A 640 35.06 24.10 -5.60
N ILE A 641 33.80 23.89 -6.00
CA ILE A 641 33.27 24.53 -7.20
C ILE A 641 33.35 26.06 -7.15
N HIS A 642 33.10 26.69 -6.01
CA HIS A 642 33.21 28.15 -5.89
C HIS A 642 34.62 28.71 -6.15
N GLN A 643 35.66 27.87 -6.07
CA GLN A 643 37.06 28.27 -6.31
C GLN A 643 37.51 28.00 -7.75
N CYS A 644 36.91 27.01 -8.42
CA CYS A 644 37.34 26.56 -9.75
C CYS A 644 36.26 26.68 -10.84
N HIS A 645 35.09 27.27 -10.55
CA HIS A 645 33.95 27.33 -11.49
C HIS A 645 34.32 27.91 -12.86
N MET A 646 35.06 29.01 -12.90
CA MET A 646 35.52 29.60 -14.16
C MET A 646 36.52 28.68 -14.87
N ALA A 647 37.53 28.18 -14.15
CA ALA A 647 38.57 27.32 -14.71
C ALA A 647 38.02 26.03 -15.33
N ILE A 648 37.07 25.36 -14.66
CA ILE A 648 36.45 24.14 -15.22
C ILE A 648 35.54 24.45 -16.42
N THR A 649 34.88 25.61 -16.43
CA THR A 649 34.02 26.02 -17.54
C THR A 649 34.85 26.35 -18.78
N GLU A 650 35.92 27.14 -18.64
CA GLU A 650 36.89 27.42 -19.70
C GLU A 650 37.50 26.13 -20.25
N LEU A 651 37.90 25.21 -19.37
CA LEU A 651 38.45 23.92 -19.79
C LEU A 651 37.42 23.07 -20.55
N LEU A 652 36.16 23.04 -20.11
CA LEU A 652 35.08 22.37 -20.83
C LEU A 652 34.85 22.97 -22.21
N GLU A 653 34.98 24.29 -22.38
CA GLU A 653 34.92 24.95 -23.69
C GLU A 653 36.08 24.52 -24.58
N GLU A 654 37.30 24.46 -24.04
CA GLU A 654 38.54 24.09 -24.75
C GLU A 654 38.64 22.61 -25.18
N ILE A 655 37.92 21.67 -24.54
CA ILE A 655 38.04 20.24 -24.88
C ILE A 655 37.61 19.97 -26.33
N GLU A 656 38.52 19.56 -27.20
CA GLU A 656 38.17 19.20 -28.58
C GLU A 656 37.85 17.72 -28.73
N GLN A 657 37.35 17.34 -29.91
CA GLN A 657 37.21 15.95 -30.30
C GLN A 657 38.59 15.27 -30.30
N ASN A 658 38.59 13.95 -30.07
CA ASN A 658 39.76 13.10 -30.17
C ASN A 658 40.67 13.51 -31.36
N PRO A 659 41.96 13.83 -31.12
CA PRO A 659 42.91 14.29 -32.14
C PRO A 659 43.45 13.16 -33.05
N TRP A 660 43.17 11.89 -32.74
CA TRP A 660 43.68 10.73 -33.45
C TRP A 660 42.84 10.42 -34.70
N ASN A 661 43.50 10.29 -35.86
CA ASN A 661 42.85 9.86 -37.10
C ASN A 661 42.32 8.42 -36.96
N VAL A 662 41.01 8.25 -37.12
CA VAL A 662 40.34 6.94 -37.13
C VAL A 662 40.21 6.46 -38.57
N VAL A 663 40.74 5.27 -38.86
CA VAL A 663 40.62 4.65 -40.19
C VAL A 663 39.13 4.31 -40.43
N PRO A 664 38.54 4.56 -41.61
CA PRO A 664 37.10 4.36 -41.85
C PRO A 664 36.56 2.95 -41.57
N THR A 665 37.41 1.92 -41.62
CA THR A 665 37.04 0.52 -41.32
C THR A 665 37.20 0.14 -39.84
N HIS A 666 37.58 1.10 -38.99
CA HIS A 666 37.86 0.89 -37.58
C HIS A 666 37.04 1.85 -36.71
N ARG A 667 36.75 1.40 -35.49
CA ARG A 667 36.21 2.19 -34.39
C ARG A 667 37.33 3.03 -33.78
N PRO A 668 37.01 4.16 -33.12
CA PRO A 668 37.99 4.90 -32.32
C PRO A 668 38.58 4.00 -31.22
N LEU A 669 39.87 4.17 -30.92
CA LEU A 669 40.53 3.51 -29.79
C LEU A 669 40.12 4.19 -28.49
N ARG A 670 39.25 3.53 -27.73
CA ARG A 670 38.63 4.07 -26.51
C ARG A 670 39.03 3.24 -25.31
N CYS A 671 39.65 3.87 -24.31
CA CYS A 671 40.15 3.22 -23.10
C CYS A 671 39.28 3.47 -21.85
N THR A 672 37.97 3.21 -21.96
CA THR A 672 36.99 3.43 -20.89
C THR A 672 37.39 2.75 -19.57
N GLY A 673 37.85 1.50 -19.63
CA GLY A 673 38.26 0.76 -18.43
C GLY A 673 39.46 1.39 -17.71
N ALA A 674 40.47 1.85 -18.46
CA ALA A 674 41.61 2.55 -17.88
C ALA A 674 41.20 3.90 -17.26
N ALA A 675 40.30 4.65 -17.91
CA ALA A 675 39.79 5.92 -17.41
C ALA A 675 39.04 5.75 -16.07
N LEU A 676 38.12 4.79 -16.01
CA LEU A 676 37.42 4.43 -14.78
C LEU A 676 38.40 3.98 -13.68
N SER A 677 39.42 3.20 -14.02
CA SER A 677 40.43 2.80 -13.06
C SER A 677 41.23 3.98 -12.51
N VAL A 678 41.58 4.97 -13.33
CA VAL A 678 42.25 6.20 -12.88
C VAL A 678 41.34 6.99 -11.95
N ALA A 679 40.06 7.13 -12.30
CA ALA A 679 39.07 7.86 -11.51
C ALA A 679 38.86 7.25 -10.12
N VAL A 680 38.64 5.94 -10.04
CA VAL A 680 38.51 5.23 -8.77
C VAL A 680 39.78 5.34 -7.94
N THR A 681 40.96 5.15 -8.55
CA THR A 681 42.24 5.29 -7.84
C THR A 681 42.45 6.73 -7.34
N LEU A 682 42.03 7.74 -8.09
CA LEU A 682 42.14 9.15 -7.69
C LEU A 682 41.32 9.45 -6.43
N LEU A 683 40.05 9.04 -6.42
CA LEU A 683 39.20 9.24 -5.24
C LEU A 683 39.64 8.36 -4.07
N GLU A 684 40.09 7.14 -4.32
CA GLU A 684 40.64 6.22 -3.31
C GLU A 684 41.84 6.82 -2.58
N VAL A 685 42.77 7.45 -3.31
CA VAL A 685 43.96 8.07 -2.71
C VAL A 685 43.63 9.39 -2.00
N CYS A 686 42.70 10.19 -2.53
CA CYS A 686 42.44 11.53 -2.01
C CYS A 686 41.36 11.57 -0.92
N TYR A 687 40.29 10.80 -1.09
CA TYR A 687 39.06 10.89 -0.28
C TYR A 687 38.42 9.51 -0.04
N ALA A 688 39.19 8.58 0.52
CA ALA A 688 38.65 7.30 0.96
C ALA A 688 37.54 7.48 2.03
N ASN A 689 36.54 6.62 1.99
CA ASN A 689 35.41 6.58 2.95
C ASN A 689 34.59 7.88 3.02
N THR A 690 34.57 8.64 1.93
CA THR A 690 33.81 9.89 1.78
C THR A 690 32.87 9.76 0.59
N GLY A 691 31.69 10.35 0.68
CA GLY A 691 30.70 10.37 -0.40
C GLY A 691 31.25 11.03 -1.66
N GLY A 692 31.54 10.22 -2.66
CA GLY A 692 32.00 10.66 -3.97
C GLY A 692 31.24 9.97 -5.08
N ARG A 693 31.07 10.66 -6.20
CA ARG A 693 30.30 10.20 -7.36
C ARG A 693 31.10 10.40 -8.63
N ILE A 694 31.37 9.31 -9.34
CA ILE A 694 32.06 9.29 -10.62
C ILE A 694 30.99 9.27 -11.72
N LEU A 695 30.91 10.36 -12.49
CA LEU A 695 29.93 10.56 -13.56
C LEU A 695 30.59 10.20 -14.90
N THR A 696 30.33 9.00 -15.41
CA THR A 696 31.01 8.48 -16.60
C THR A 696 30.14 8.65 -17.84
N PHE A 697 30.61 9.44 -18.81
CA PHE A 697 29.91 9.67 -20.08
C PHE A 697 30.63 8.91 -21.18
N ILE A 698 29.91 8.01 -21.86
CA ILE A 698 30.46 7.15 -22.92
C ILE A 698 29.64 7.25 -24.19
N GLY A 699 30.32 7.49 -25.32
CA GLY A 699 29.71 7.50 -26.65
C GLY A 699 29.96 6.26 -27.49
N GLY A 700 30.27 5.11 -26.87
CA GLY A 700 30.62 3.88 -27.58
C GLY A 700 31.35 2.86 -26.71
N ALA A 701 31.53 1.64 -27.25
CA ALA A 701 32.18 0.54 -26.56
C ALA A 701 33.68 0.74 -26.32
N CYS A 702 34.20 0.19 -25.21
CA CYS A 702 35.64 0.14 -24.93
C CYS A 702 36.35 -0.77 -25.95
N THR A 703 37.30 -0.23 -26.71
CA THR A 703 38.02 -0.93 -27.80
C THR A 703 39.52 -1.08 -27.54
N TYR A 704 40.04 -0.45 -26.48
CA TYR A 704 41.47 -0.43 -26.20
C TYR A 704 41.76 -0.53 -24.70
N GLY A 705 42.74 -1.35 -24.34
CA GLY A 705 43.18 -1.51 -22.95
C GLY A 705 42.32 -2.44 -22.10
N PRO A 706 42.41 -2.34 -20.75
CA PRO A 706 41.67 -3.20 -19.85
C PRO A 706 40.16 -2.90 -19.92
N GLY A 707 39.33 -3.93 -19.77
CA GLY A 707 37.88 -3.80 -19.94
C GLY A 707 37.40 -3.68 -21.40
N ILE A 708 38.22 -4.12 -22.37
CA ILE A 708 37.82 -4.17 -23.78
C ILE A 708 36.54 -4.99 -23.99
N ILE A 709 35.60 -4.46 -24.77
CA ILE A 709 34.29 -5.07 -25.08
C ILE A 709 34.29 -5.66 -26.49
N VAL A 710 34.86 -4.93 -27.45
CA VAL A 710 34.95 -5.31 -28.86
C VAL A 710 36.27 -4.82 -29.44
N GLY A 711 36.75 -5.46 -30.51
CA GLY A 711 37.89 -4.96 -31.27
C GLY A 711 37.59 -3.65 -32.00
N ASP A 712 38.63 -3.02 -32.52
CA ASP A 712 38.52 -1.79 -33.30
C ASP A 712 37.95 -2.05 -34.71
N GLU A 713 38.19 -3.19 -35.35
CA GLU A 713 37.65 -3.48 -36.69
C GLU A 713 36.10 -3.49 -36.76
N LEU A 714 35.50 -2.63 -37.60
CA LEU A 714 34.03 -2.50 -37.74
C LEU A 714 33.36 -3.76 -38.31
N ARG A 715 34.08 -4.58 -39.09
CA ARG A 715 33.56 -5.85 -39.63
C ARG A 715 33.18 -6.85 -38.55
N VAL A 716 33.78 -6.72 -37.36
CA VAL A 716 33.44 -7.56 -36.20
C VAL A 716 32.31 -6.85 -35.46
N PRO A 717 31.10 -7.43 -35.40
CA PRO A 717 29.98 -6.85 -34.67
C PRO A 717 30.22 -6.90 -33.16
N ILE A 718 29.49 -6.05 -32.43
CA ILE A 718 29.43 -6.15 -30.97
C ILE A 718 28.57 -7.37 -30.61
N ARG A 719 28.93 -8.08 -29.52
CA ARG A 719 28.22 -9.30 -29.10
C ARG A 719 26.71 -9.12 -28.97
N SER A 720 25.98 -10.16 -29.33
CA SER A 720 24.54 -10.32 -29.15
C SER A 720 24.21 -11.41 -28.11
N TRP A 721 22.94 -11.55 -27.73
CA TRP A 721 22.50 -12.67 -26.89
C TRP A 721 22.71 -14.04 -27.55
N HIS A 722 22.66 -14.10 -28.88
CA HIS A 722 22.95 -15.33 -29.62
C HIS A 722 24.42 -15.71 -29.46
N ASP A 723 25.34 -14.75 -29.63
CA ASP A 723 26.78 -14.99 -29.44
C ASP A 723 27.11 -15.42 -28.00
N ILE A 724 26.43 -14.83 -27.01
CA ILE A 724 26.59 -15.21 -25.60
C ILE A 724 26.15 -16.66 -25.36
N LYS A 725 25.02 -17.07 -25.94
CA LYS A 725 24.47 -18.41 -25.77
C LYS A 725 25.34 -19.49 -26.42
N GLU A 726 25.94 -19.19 -27.58
CA GLU A 726 26.86 -20.09 -28.28
C GLU A 726 28.32 -20.01 -27.72
N ASP A 727 28.53 -19.27 -26.63
CA ASP A 727 29.85 -18.96 -26.04
C ASP A 727 30.86 -18.35 -27.04
N ALA A 728 30.37 -17.69 -28.09
CA ALA A 728 31.15 -17.01 -29.14
C ALA A 728 31.62 -15.60 -28.71
N VAL A 729 31.93 -15.40 -27.42
CA VAL A 729 32.21 -14.09 -26.82
C VAL A 729 33.65 -13.96 -26.30
N LYS A 730 34.54 -13.47 -27.16
CA LYS A 730 35.99 -13.37 -26.88
C LYS A 730 36.36 -12.51 -25.66
N TYR A 731 35.66 -11.39 -25.43
CA TYR A 731 36.08 -10.36 -24.47
C TYR A 731 35.24 -10.31 -23.18
N MET A 732 33.96 -10.67 -23.26
CA MET A 732 32.95 -10.43 -22.22
C MET A 732 33.34 -10.92 -20.82
N LYS A 733 33.80 -12.18 -20.68
CA LYS A 733 34.14 -12.77 -19.36
C LYS A 733 35.28 -12.02 -18.66
N LYS A 734 36.31 -11.61 -19.43
CA LYS A 734 37.46 -10.86 -18.88
C LYS A 734 37.07 -9.43 -18.51
N ALA A 735 36.26 -8.78 -19.34
CA ALA A 735 35.80 -7.42 -19.09
C ALA A 735 34.85 -7.34 -17.89
N THR A 736 33.88 -8.26 -17.78
CA THR A 736 32.93 -8.33 -16.65
C THR A 736 33.68 -8.44 -15.32
N LYS A 737 34.64 -9.38 -15.22
CA LYS A 737 35.46 -9.55 -14.02
C LYS A 737 36.27 -8.29 -13.68
N TYR A 738 36.84 -7.63 -14.69
CA TYR A 738 37.61 -6.40 -14.49
C TYR A 738 36.76 -5.27 -13.89
N TYR A 739 35.54 -5.07 -14.41
CA TYR A 739 34.63 -4.06 -13.90
C TYR A 739 34.05 -4.40 -12.52
N GLU A 740 33.82 -5.68 -12.22
CA GLU A 740 33.43 -6.14 -10.86
C GLU A 740 34.51 -5.86 -9.80
N GLU A 741 35.78 -6.11 -10.13
CA GLU A 741 36.92 -5.78 -9.24
C GLU A 741 37.01 -4.28 -8.99
N LEU A 742 36.77 -3.47 -10.03
CA LEU A 742 36.78 -2.02 -9.93
C LEU A 742 35.59 -1.49 -9.11
N ALA A 743 34.40 -2.04 -9.31
CA ALA A 743 33.20 -1.74 -8.53
C ALA A 743 33.43 -2.04 -7.04
N SER A 744 34.02 -3.19 -6.73
CA SER A 744 34.32 -3.60 -5.34
C SER A 744 35.29 -2.63 -4.65
N ARG A 745 36.28 -2.11 -5.38
CA ARG A 745 37.20 -1.06 -4.87
C ARG A 745 36.46 0.25 -4.60
N ALA A 746 35.57 0.68 -5.51
CA ALA A 746 34.75 1.88 -5.30
C ALA A 746 33.81 1.74 -4.10
N VAL A 747 33.14 0.59 -3.96
CA VAL A 747 32.31 0.24 -2.80
C VAL A 747 33.10 0.35 -1.50
N THR A 748 34.28 -0.26 -1.43
CA THR A 748 35.13 -0.23 -0.23
C THR A 748 35.39 1.22 0.21
N ASN A 749 35.68 2.09 -0.74
CA ASN A 749 35.97 3.50 -0.48
C ASN A 749 34.73 4.41 -0.38
N GLY A 750 33.51 3.89 -0.61
CA GLY A 750 32.26 4.66 -0.48
C GLY A 750 31.96 5.57 -1.67
N HIS A 751 32.46 5.23 -2.86
CA HIS A 751 32.24 6.00 -4.09
C HIS A 751 31.21 5.33 -4.99
N ALA A 752 30.30 6.13 -5.54
CA ALA A 752 29.31 5.72 -6.53
C ALA A 752 29.83 5.93 -7.95
N ILE A 753 29.43 5.07 -8.88
CA ILE A 753 29.79 5.18 -10.30
C ILE A 753 28.50 5.19 -11.12
N ASP A 754 28.25 6.31 -11.79
CA ASP A 754 27.19 6.45 -12.77
C ASP A 754 27.74 6.22 -14.19
N ILE A 755 26.91 5.64 -15.06
CA ILE A 755 27.20 5.45 -16.47
C ILE A 755 26.08 6.07 -17.29
N TYR A 756 26.44 7.10 -18.04
CA TYR A 756 25.61 7.76 -19.04
C TYR A 756 26.09 7.32 -20.42
N SER A 757 25.36 6.38 -21.01
CA SER A 757 25.65 5.79 -22.31
C SER A 757 24.78 6.43 -23.37
N CYS A 758 25.42 7.09 -24.35
CA CYS A 758 24.73 7.73 -25.47
C CYS A 758 25.39 7.34 -26.78
N ALA A 759 24.86 6.32 -27.44
CA ALA A 759 25.38 5.81 -28.71
C ALA A 759 24.28 5.10 -29.51
N LEU A 760 24.44 5.05 -30.83
CA LEU A 760 23.53 4.33 -31.73
C LEU A 760 23.71 2.80 -31.69
N ASP A 761 24.85 2.33 -31.18
CA ASP A 761 25.19 0.91 -31.02
C ASP A 761 25.55 0.65 -29.54
N GLN A 762 25.71 -0.60 -29.16
CA GLN A 762 26.01 -1.01 -27.79
C GLN A 762 27.33 -0.41 -27.28
N THR A 763 27.40 -0.18 -25.97
CA THR A 763 28.55 0.47 -25.30
C THR A 763 29.27 -0.43 -24.29
N GLY A 764 28.72 -1.61 -23.98
CA GLY A 764 29.26 -2.52 -22.98
C GLY A 764 28.62 -2.37 -21.61
N LEU A 765 27.38 -1.88 -21.52
CA LEU A 765 26.64 -1.80 -20.25
C LEU A 765 26.50 -3.18 -19.61
N HIS A 766 26.40 -4.25 -20.40
CA HIS A 766 26.31 -5.60 -19.88
C HIS A 766 27.51 -6.00 -19.00
N GLU A 767 28.74 -5.67 -19.41
CA GLU A 767 29.96 -5.95 -18.65
C GLU A 767 30.20 -4.93 -17.54
N MET A 768 29.74 -3.70 -17.73
CA MET A 768 29.93 -2.59 -16.78
C MET A 768 28.86 -2.51 -15.69
N LYS A 769 27.76 -3.27 -15.79
CA LYS A 769 26.60 -3.20 -14.87
C LYS A 769 26.96 -3.32 -13.39
N SER A 770 28.04 -4.01 -13.04
CA SER A 770 28.51 -4.14 -11.66
C SER A 770 28.92 -2.79 -11.04
N LEU A 771 29.43 -1.85 -11.84
CA LEU A 771 29.83 -0.52 -11.40
C LEU A 771 28.64 0.27 -10.84
N THR A 772 27.50 0.24 -11.53
CA THR A 772 26.27 0.91 -11.08
C THR A 772 25.54 0.05 -10.03
N ASN A 773 25.35 -1.25 -10.30
CA ASN A 773 24.57 -2.13 -9.44
C ASN A 773 25.14 -2.27 -8.02
N LEU A 774 26.46 -2.40 -7.87
CA LEU A 774 27.07 -2.58 -6.54
C LEU A 774 27.22 -1.26 -5.77
N THR A 775 27.41 -0.15 -6.48
CA THR A 775 27.63 1.15 -5.84
C THR A 775 26.35 1.95 -5.61
N GLY A 776 25.24 1.58 -6.26
CA GLY A 776 24.00 2.36 -6.25
C GLY A 776 24.03 3.58 -7.18
N GLY A 777 24.94 3.59 -8.16
CA GLY A 777 25.00 4.63 -9.19
C GLY A 777 23.94 4.44 -10.28
N HIS A 778 23.70 5.48 -11.06
CA HIS A 778 22.72 5.48 -12.15
C HIS A 778 23.28 4.83 -13.41
N MET A 779 22.45 4.04 -14.09
CA MET A 779 22.66 3.65 -15.48
C MET A 779 21.63 4.37 -16.34
N ILE A 780 22.07 5.22 -17.26
CA ILE A 780 21.20 5.91 -18.24
C ILE A 780 21.66 5.55 -19.63
N MET A 781 20.71 5.17 -20.48
CA MET A 781 20.94 4.79 -21.87
C MET A 781 20.08 5.68 -22.78
N ALA A 782 20.72 6.27 -23.79
CA ALA A 782 20.06 7.09 -24.81
C ALA A 782 20.77 6.91 -26.17
N ASP A 783 20.15 7.40 -27.23
CA ASP A 783 20.73 7.32 -28.58
C ASP A 783 21.79 8.43 -28.82
N SER A 784 21.66 9.56 -28.12
CA SER A 784 22.46 10.79 -28.30
C SER A 784 22.46 11.65 -27.04
N PHE A 785 23.58 12.35 -26.79
CA PHE A 785 23.70 13.36 -25.73
C PHE A 785 22.90 14.63 -26.05
N ASP A 786 22.49 14.85 -27.30
CA ASP A 786 21.62 15.98 -27.66
C ASP A 786 20.13 15.69 -27.39
N SER A 787 19.78 14.44 -27.13
CA SER A 787 18.39 14.02 -26.88
C SER A 787 17.79 14.67 -25.62
N THR A 788 16.49 14.95 -25.66
CA THR A 788 15.73 15.44 -24.50
C THR A 788 15.75 14.44 -23.35
N LEU A 789 15.70 13.14 -23.66
CA LEU A 789 15.78 12.05 -22.69
C LEU A 789 17.06 12.14 -21.86
N PHE A 790 18.23 12.25 -22.49
CA PHE A 790 19.50 12.38 -21.77
C PHE A 790 19.54 13.68 -20.97
N LYS A 791 19.29 14.83 -21.60
CA LYS A 791 19.41 16.15 -20.97
C LYS A 791 18.54 16.28 -19.72
N GLN A 792 17.27 15.90 -19.82
CA GLN A 792 16.35 15.98 -18.68
C GLN A 792 16.69 14.95 -17.62
N SER A 793 16.97 13.68 -18.00
CA SER A 793 17.33 12.66 -17.01
C SER A 793 18.60 13.03 -16.25
N PHE A 794 19.62 13.55 -16.93
CA PHE A 794 20.86 13.99 -16.31
C PHE A 794 20.65 15.20 -15.39
N GLN A 795 19.83 16.18 -15.81
CA GLN A 795 19.48 17.31 -14.96
C GLN A 795 18.75 16.87 -13.69
N ARG A 796 17.84 15.89 -13.78
CA ARG A 796 17.08 15.35 -12.64
C ARG A 796 17.94 14.69 -11.57
N VAL A 797 19.11 14.18 -11.94
CA VAL A 797 20.09 13.65 -10.96
C VAL A 797 20.42 14.70 -9.90
N PHE A 798 20.41 16.00 -10.26
CA PHE A 798 20.75 17.11 -9.38
C PHE A 798 19.53 17.85 -8.82
N GLU A 799 18.36 17.21 -8.82
CA GLU A 799 17.16 17.78 -8.20
C GLU A 799 17.39 18.14 -6.73
N LYS A 800 16.76 19.24 -6.33
CA LYS A 800 16.86 19.80 -4.99
C LYS A 800 15.54 19.62 -4.25
N ASP A 801 15.63 19.44 -2.95
CA ASP A 801 14.50 19.45 -2.05
C ASP A 801 14.02 20.89 -1.78
N GLN A 802 13.00 21.02 -0.95
CA GLN A 802 12.39 22.31 -0.56
C GLN A 802 13.36 23.23 0.19
N PHE A 803 14.48 22.69 0.70
CA PHE A 803 15.52 23.43 1.40
C PHE A 803 16.72 23.77 0.48
N GLY A 804 16.63 23.46 -0.82
CA GLY A 804 17.68 23.72 -1.80
C GLY A 804 18.84 22.71 -1.74
N MET A 805 18.69 21.59 -1.04
CA MET A 805 19.69 20.54 -0.91
C MET A 805 19.43 19.44 -1.93
N LEU A 806 20.49 18.80 -2.45
CA LEU A 806 20.33 17.71 -3.42
C LEU A 806 19.51 16.54 -2.84
N LYS A 807 18.66 15.91 -3.65
CA LYS A 807 17.85 14.74 -3.28
C LYS A 807 18.65 13.44 -3.36
N MET A 808 19.77 13.36 -2.65
CA MET A 808 20.62 12.17 -2.62
C MET A 808 21.33 12.01 -1.28
N GLY A 809 21.68 10.78 -0.92
CA GLY A 809 22.55 10.45 0.21
C GLY A 809 23.80 9.73 -0.29
N PHE A 810 24.91 9.86 0.43
CA PHE A 810 26.18 9.26 0.03
C PHE A 810 26.75 8.34 1.11
N ASN A 811 27.61 7.39 0.67
CA ASN A 811 28.37 6.47 1.52
C ASN A 811 27.54 5.91 2.67
N ALA A 812 26.37 5.39 2.33
CA ALA A 812 25.39 4.91 3.28
C ALA A 812 25.62 3.44 3.63
N THR A 813 25.36 3.12 4.90
CA THR A 813 25.34 1.75 5.42
C THR A 813 23.97 1.50 6.03
N LEU A 814 23.29 0.47 5.54
CA LEU A 814 22.04 -0.02 6.10
C LEU A 814 22.33 -1.24 6.97
N GLU A 815 21.96 -1.18 8.24
CA GLU A 815 21.90 -2.34 9.14
C GLU A 815 20.45 -2.71 9.40
N ILE A 816 20.13 -4.01 9.34
CA ILE A 816 18.81 -4.52 9.66
C ILE A 816 18.87 -5.39 10.93
N LYS A 817 17.96 -5.12 11.86
CA LYS A 817 17.74 -5.89 13.08
C LYS A 817 16.34 -6.47 13.09
N THR A 818 16.22 -7.72 13.50
CA THR A 818 14.96 -8.47 13.53
C THR A 818 14.69 -9.03 14.93
N SER A 819 13.43 -9.31 15.25
CA SER A 819 13.06 -10.18 16.37
C SER A 819 13.72 -11.57 16.25
N ASN A 820 13.87 -12.29 17.36
CA ASN A 820 14.59 -13.56 17.39
C ASN A 820 14.00 -14.64 16.47
N GLU A 821 12.69 -14.58 16.25
CA GLU A 821 11.92 -15.53 15.43
C GLU A 821 12.06 -15.26 13.92
N LEU A 822 12.70 -14.15 13.54
CA LEU A 822 12.94 -13.73 12.16
C LEU A 822 14.43 -13.62 11.89
N LYS A 823 14.87 -14.12 10.74
CA LYS A 823 16.24 -13.97 10.23
C LYS A 823 16.23 -13.37 8.83
N LEU A 824 17.37 -12.85 8.40
CA LEU A 824 17.62 -12.27 7.09
C LEU A 824 18.28 -13.32 6.21
N GLU A 825 17.61 -13.74 5.15
CA GLU A 825 18.19 -14.63 4.12
C GLU A 825 19.11 -13.86 3.18
N GLY A 826 18.72 -12.61 2.86
CA GLY A 826 19.55 -11.68 2.10
C GLY A 826 18.75 -10.60 1.39
N ALA A 827 19.38 -9.98 0.40
CA ALA A 827 18.82 -8.82 -0.31
C ALA A 827 18.98 -8.91 -1.83
N LEU A 828 18.03 -8.33 -2.55
CA LEU A 828 18.07 -8.08 -3.99
C LEU A 828 17.79 -6.60 -4.28
N GLY A 829 18.74 -5.94 -4.92
CA GLY A 829 18.68 -4.53 -5.30
C GLY A 829 20.09 -4.00 -5.59
N CYS A 830 20.20 -2.70 -5.85
CA CYS A 830 21.48 -2.06 -6.14
C CYS A 830 22.23 -1.63 -4.87
N CYS A 831 22.92 -2.58 -4.24
CA CYS A 831 23.79 -2.36 -3.08
C CYS A 831 24.92 -3.38 -3.04
N ALA A 832 25.85 -3.23 -2.09
CA ALA A 832 26.93 -4.18 -1.86
C ALA A 832 26.84 -4.86 -0.49
N ASN A 833 27.24 -6.13 -0.45
CA ASN A 833 27.30 -6.93 0.77
C ASN A 833 28.56 -6.58 1.59
N LEU A 834 28.42 -6.32 2.90
CA LEU A 834 29.54 -6.04 3.80
C LEU A 834 30.06 -7.26 4.56
N ASN A 835 29.43 -8.43 4.40
CA ASN A 835 29.79 -9.69 5.07
C ASN A 835 29.85 -9.59 6.60
N ILE A 836 29.05 -8.68 7.19
CA ILE A 836 28.94 -8.51 8.63
C ILE A 836 27.78 -9.36 9.14
N LYS A 837 28.08 -10.29 10.06
CA LYS A 837 27.09 -11.19 10.66
C LYS A 837 26.70 -10.73 12.06
N ASN A 838 25.42 -10.88 12.37
CA ASN A 838 24.88 -10.75 13.72
C ASN A 838 23.83 -11.84 13.94
N GLN A 839 23.15 -11.80 15.09
CA GLN A 839 22.09 -12.74 15.44
C GLN A 839 20.86 -12.70 14.53
N SER A 840 20.68 -11.69 13.68
CA SER A 840 19.57 -11.60 12.71
C SER A 840 19.87 -12.29 11.38
N VAL A 841 21.08 -12.80 11.13
CA VAL A 841 21.43 -13.43 9.83
C VAL A 841 20.96 -14.89 9.79
N SER A 842 20.36 -15.32 8.68
CA SER A 842 19.98 -16.71 8.43
C SER A 842 21.18 -17.55 7.99
N GLU A 843 21.08 -18.86 8.19
CA GLU A 843 21.98 -19.84 7.58
C GLU A 843 21.64 -20.10 6.10
N ASN A 844 20.39 -19.88 5.70
CA ASN A 844 19.95 -19.95 4.32
C ASN A 844 20.23 -18.61 3.64
N GLU A 845 21.13 -18.60 2.66
CA GLU A 845 21.51 -17.38 1.95
C GLU A 845 20.71 -17.25 0.63
N LEU A 846 20.14 -16.06 0.42
CA LEU A 846 19.43 -15.71 -0.82
C LEU A 846 19.96 -14.37 -1.37
N GLY A 847 20.31 -14.33 -2.66
CA GLY A 847 20.85 -13.12 -3.27
C GLY A 847 22.13 -12.66 -2.57
N MET A 848 22.17 -11.39 -2.13
CA MET A 848 23.23 -10.86 -1.27
C MET A 848 22.97 -11.20 0.21
N GLY A 849 23.09 -12.49 0.52
CA GLY A 849 22.86 -13.09 1.84
C GLY A 849 24.09 -13.10 2.77
N GLY A 850 23.98 -13.82 3.89
CA GLY A 850 25.10 -14.00 4.81
C GLY A 850 25.54 -12.72 5.55
N THR A 851 24.68 -11.68 5.56
CA THR A 851 24.96 -10.43 6.25
C THR A 851 23.70 -9.78 6.83
N CYS A 852 23.91 -8.85 7.75
CA CYS A 852 22.89 -7.93 8.26
C CYS A 852 23.16 -6.47 7.85
N GLN A 853 24.24 -6.23 7.10
CA GLN A 853 24.64 -4.89 6.68
C GLN A 853 24.95 -4.82 5.17
N TRP A 854 24.38 -3.81 4.52
CA TRP A 854 24.61 -3.51 3.11
C TRP A 854 25.08 -2.07 2.95
N LYS A 855 25.95 -1.86 1.95
CA LYS A 855 26.49 -0.55 1.61
C LYS A 855 25.83 -0.01 0.34
N PHE A 856 25.48 1.26 0.38
CA PHE A 856 24.95 2.03 -0.74
C PHE A 856 25.85 3.26 -0.90
N CYS A 857 26.70 3.31 -1.91
CA CYS A 857 27.58 4.49 -2.08
C CYS A 857 26.78 5.74 -2.47
N SER A 858 25.65 5.54 -3.15
CA SER A 858 24.64 6.56 -3.42
C SER A 858 23.25 6.04 -3.07
N LEU A 859 22.42 6.90 -2.50
CA LEU A 859 21.00 6.67 -2.19
C LEU A 859 20.18 7.80 -2.81
N THR A 860 19.03 7.46 -3.38
CA THR A 860 18.04 8.43 -3.86
C THR A 860 16.66 8.10 -3.28
N PRO A 861 15.68 9.00 -3.38
CA PRO A 861 14.30 8.72 -2.96
C PRO A 861 13.67 7.50 -3.63
N HIS A 862 14.20 7.07 -4.77
CA HIS A 862 13.70 5.92 -5.54
C HIS A 862 14.40 4.61 -5.15
N SER A 863 15.60 4.67 -4.57
CA SER A 863 16.44 3.50 -4.26
C SER A 863 15.74 2.53 -3.31
N THR A 864 15.22 1.42 -3.85
CA THR A 864 14.39 0.45 -3.15
C THR A 864 14.98 -0.96 -3.26
N THR A 865 15.35 -1.54 -2.12
CA THR A 865 15.92 -2.89 -2.05
C THR A 865 14.92 -3.88 -1.46
N THR A 866 14.87 -5.09 -2.00
CA THR A 866 14.06 -6.19 -1.45
C THR A 866 14.87 -7.01 -0.47
N PHE A 867 14.38 -7.18 0.75
CA PHE A 867 14.99 -8.01 1.79
C PHE A 867 14.11 -9.23 2.06
N PHE A 868 14.73 -10.41 2.07
CA PHE A 868 14.07 -11.69 2.30
C PHE A 868 14.27 -12.12 3.75
N LEU A 869 13.17 -12.52 4.37
CA LEU A 869 13.09 -12.87 5.78
C LEU A 869 12.70 -14.34 5.92
N GLU A 870 13.39 -15.03 6.82
CA GLU A 870 13.09 -16.39 7.22
C GLU A 870 12.44 -16.41 8.60
N ILE A 871 11.36 -17.18 8.73
CA ILE A 871 10.73 -17.51 10.01
C ILE A 871 11.38 -18.78 10.56
N VAL A 872 11.92 -18.71 11.79
CA VAL A 872 12.69 -19.82 12.40
C VAL A 872 11.88 -20.66 13.39
N GLY A 873 10.67 -20.23 13.73
CA GLY A 873 9.82 -20.93 14.70
C GLY A 873 9.55 -22.39 14.32
N GLN A 874 9.61 -23.29 15.32
CA GLN A 874 9.30 -24.71 15.14
C GLN A 874 7.78 -24.93 15.03
N GLN A 875 7.37 -26.09 14.52
CA GLN A 875 5.96 -26.44 14.42
C GLN A 875 5.32 -26.48 15.82
N GLY A 876 4.18 -25.81 15.99
CA GLY A 876 3.51 -25.67 17.30
C GLY A 876 4.19 -24.68 18.27
N ALA A 877 5.13 -23.86 17.78
CA ALA A 877 5.71 -22.79 18.59
C ALA A 877 4.62 -21.79 19.04
N PRO A 878 4.59 -21.41 20.32
CA PRO A 878 3.63 -20.44 20.81
C PRO A 878 3.84 -19.08 20.14
N ILE A 879 2.79 -18.29 20.07
CA ILE A 879 2.88 -16.90 19.60
C ILE A 879 3.94 -16.16 20.43
N PRO A 880 4.95 -15.52 19.80
CA PRO A 880 6.02 -14.81 20.49
C PRO A 880 5.49 -13.74 21.45
N GLN A 881 6.28 -13.44 22.51
CA GLN A 881 5.88 -12.48 23.54
C GLN A 881 5.56 -11.10 22.91
N GLY A 882 4.33 -10.63 23.11
CA GLY A 882 3.82 -9.39 22.52
C GLY A 882 3.11 -9.55 21.17
N GLY A 883 2.99 -10.77 20.64
CA GLY A 883 2.15 -11.10 19.48
C GLY A 883 2.63 -10.54 18.14
N ARG A 884 3.80 -9.89 18.11
CA ARG A 884 4.30 -9.14 16.95
C ARG A 884 5.77 -9.44 16.68
N GLY A 885 6.12 -9.54 15.41
CA GLY A 885 7.50 -9.55 14.95
C GLY A 885 7.93 -8.15 14.56
N TYR A 886 9.17 -7.79 14.86
CA TYR A 886 9.72 -6.45 14.64
C TYR A 886 10.88 -6.50 13.65
N VAL A 887 10.96 -5.48 12.80
CA VAL A 887 12.10 -5.22 11.91
C VAL A 887 12.49 -3.75 12.04
N GLN A 888 13.77 -3.50 12.34
CA GLN A 888 14.34 -2.16 12.42
C GLN A 888 15.44 -1.99 11.38
N PHE A 889 15.25 -1.02 10.51
CA PHE A 889 16.20 -0.58 9.50
C PHE A 889 16.95 0.65 10.04
N ILE A 890 18.28 0.60 10.00
CA ILE A 890 19.16 1.66 10.49
C ILE A 890 20.07 2.08 9.34
N THR A 891 19.75 3.19 8.70
CA THR A 891 20.50 3.72 7.55
C THR A 891 21.36 4.90 8.00
N GLN A 892 22.66 4.68 8.09
CA GLN A 892 23.64 5.73 8.35
C GLN A 892 24.13 6.26 7.00
N PHE A 893 24.12 7.57 6.77
CA PHE A 893 24.54 8.14 5.49
C PHE A 893 25.13 9.54 5.65
N GLN A 894 25.87 9.98 4.63
CA GLN A 894 26.32 11.36 4.48
C GLN A 894 25.28 12.14 3.69
N HIS A 895 24.71 13.16 4.32
CA HIS A 895 23.79 14.09 3.68
C HIS A 895 24.56 15.04 2.74
N PRO A 896 23.96 15.63 1.69
CA PRO A 896 24.64 16.55 0.79
C PRO A 896 25.16 17.82 1.45
N SER A 897 24.67 18.16 2.65
CA SER A 897 25.25 19.23 3.49
C SER A 897 26.58 18.84 4.13
N GLY A 898 27.04 17.61 3.92
CA GLY A 898 28.20 17.00 4.56
C GLY A 898 27.93 16.41 5.95
N GLN A 899 26.78 16.70 6.56
CA GLN A 899 26.42 16.14 7.87
C GLN A 899 26.22 14.62 7.80
N ARG A 900 26.64 13.90 8.83
CA ARG A 900 26.28 12.48 8.99
C ARG A 900 24.92 12.36 9.66
N LYS A 901 24.06 11.56 9.05
CA LYS A 901 22.71 11.31 9.52
C LYS A 901 22.46 9.82 9.72
N ILE A 902 21.55 9.51 10.63
CA ILE A 902 21.05 8.15 10.85
C ILE A 902 19.54 8.19 10.71
N ARG A 903 19.00 7.51 9.70
CA ARG A 903 17.57 7.28 9.57
C ARG A 903 17.23 5.92 10.15
N VAL A 904 16.19 5.89 10.98
CA VAL A 904 15.73 4.68 11.68
C VAL A 904 14.28 4.47 11.36
N THR A 905 13.96 3.37 10.68
CA THR A 905 12.60 2.90 10.42
C THR A 905 12.37 1.64 11.23
N THR A 906 11.38 1.64 12.13
CA THR A 906 10.97 0.43 12.84
C THR A 906 9.55 0.08 12.42
N THR A 907 9.33 -1.17 12.03
CA THR A 907 8.02 -1.71 11.65
C THR A 907 7.72 -2.99 12.42
N CYS A 908 6.44 -3.37 12.47
CA CYS A 908 6.03 -4.64 13.05
C CYS A 908 4.87 -5.27 12.27
N ARG A 909 4.74 -6.60 12.34
CA ARG A 909 3.58 -7.37 11.84
C ARG A 909 3.15 -8.40 12.88
N ASN A 910 1.88 -8.81 12.81
CA ASN A 910 1.33 -9.76 13.77
C ASN A 910 1.72 -11.19 13.41
N TRP A 911 1.94 -12.01 14.45
CA TRP A 911 2.07 -13.45 14.32
C TRP A 911 0.70 -14.11 14.40
N VAL A 912 0.48 -15.16 13.61
CA VAL A 912 -0.74 -15.97 13.63
C VAL A 912 -0.40 -17.45 13.74
N ASP A 913 -1.17 -18.17 14.54
CA ASP A 913 -1.13 -19.63 14.54
C ASP A 913 -1.87 -20.16 13.32
N ALA A 914 -1.11 -20.66 12.37
CA ALA A 914 -1.63 -21.16 11.10
C ALA A 914 -2.55 -22.39 11.25
N SER A 915 -2.51 -23.10 12.38
CA SER A 915 -3.36 -24.28 12.63
C SER A 915 -4.82 -23.92 12.95
N GLU A 916 -5.06 -22.72 13.49
CA GLU A 916 -6.41 -22.24 13.85
C GLU A 916 -6.91 -21.11 12.93
N GLN A 917 -6.00 -20.40 12.25
CA GLN A 917 -6.29 -19.10 11.61
C GLN A 917 -5.67 -18.94 10.20
N SER A 918 -5.63 -20.00 9.39
CA SER A 918 -5.05 -19.97 8.03
C SER A 918 -5.66 -18.89 7.12
N GLN A 919 -6.95 -18.59 7.29
CA GLN A 919 -7.66 -17.53 6.55
C GLN A 919 -7.12 -16.12 6.85
N HIS A 920 -6.48 -15.89 8.00
CA HIS A 920 -5.90 -14.58 8.32
C HIS A 920 -4.57 -14.33 7.59
N ILE A 921 -3.85 -15.40 7.21
CA ILE A 921 -2.61 -15.28 6.42
C ILE A 921 -2.94 -14.85 4.99
N SER A 922 -4.00 -15.41 4.39
CA SER A 922 -4.41 -15.06 3.03
C SER A 922 -4.83 -13.60 2.90
N VAL A 923 -5.53 -13.05 3.90
CA VAL A 923 -5.90 -11.63 3.96
C VAL A 923 -4.66 -10.71 4.04
N GLY A 924 -3.56 -11.19 4.62
CA GLY A 924 -2.32 -10.42 4.73
C GLY A 924 -1.46 -10.41 3.46
N PHE A 925 -1.88 -11.04 2.36
CA PHE A 925 -1.08 -11.13 1.13
C PHE A 925 -1.16 -9.83 0.32
N ASP A 926 0.00 -9.28 -0.03
CA ASP A 926 0.14 -8.15 -0.94
C ASP A 926 0.63 -8.66 -2.31
N GLN A 927 -0.31 -8.84 -3.25
CA GLN A 927 -0.01 -9.40 -4.57
C GLN A 927 0.95 -8.56 -5.42
N GLU A 928 0.96 -7.24 -5.26
CA GLU A 928 1.87 -6.36 -6.02
C GLU A 928 3.30 -6.47 -5.48
N ALA A 929 3.46 -6.35 -4.16
CA ALA A 929 4.77 -6.56 -3.52
C ALA A 929 5.28 -7.99 -3.79
N ALA A 930 4.42 -8.99 -3.70
CA ALA A 930 4.76 -10.37 -4.05
C ALA A 930 5.21 -10.51 -5.51
N ALA A 931 4.53 -9.87 -6.46
CA ALA A 931 4.91 -9.92 -7.88
C ALA A 931 6.29 -9.30 -8.10
N VAL A 932 6.59 -8.15 -7.49
CA VAL A 932 7.90 -7.49 -7.62
C VAL A 932 9.01 -8.30 -6.95
N ALA A 933 8.77 -8.87 -5.77
CA ALA A 933 9.74 -9.73 -5.09
C ALA A 933 10.07 -10.98 -5.95
N MET A 934 9.06 -11.60 -6.54
CA MET A 934 9.22 -12.76 -7.41
C MET A 934 9.86 -12.40 -8.76
N ALA A 935 9.58 -11.21 -9.30
CA ALA A 935 10.26 -10.68 -10.49
C ALA A 935 11.76 -10.49 -10.24
N ARG A 936 12.13 -9.86 -9.11
CA ARG A 936 13.54 -9.69 -8.72
C ARG A 936 14.23 -11.04 -8.54
N LEU A 937 13.57 -12.01 -7.91
CA LEU A 937 14.08 -13.38 -7.79
C LEU A 937 14.27 -14.07 -9.14
N ALA A 938 13.28 -13.97 -10.05
CA ALA A 938 13.35 -14.59 -11.38
C ALA A 938 14.51 -14.00 -12.20
N ILE A 939 14.69 -12.67 -12.18
CA ILE A 939 15.78 -11.98 -12.86
C ILE A 939 17.14 -12.36 -12.26
N TRP A 940 17.22 -12.44 -10.93
CA TRP A 940 18.44 -12.86 -10.25
C TRP A 940 18.82 -14.29 -10.63
N ARG A 941 17.88 -15.24 -10.60
CA ARG A 941 18.09 -16.62 -11.08
C ARG A 941 18.53 -16.65 -12.54
N ALA A 942 17.80 -15.97 -13.43
CA ALA A 942 18.11 -15.92 -14.85
C ALA A 942 19.51 -15.32 -15.13
N SER A 943 19.99 -14.40 -14.29
CA SER A 943 21.30 -13.76 -14.45
C SER A 943 22.46 -14.56 -13.83
N ASN A 944 22.22 -15.25 -12.70
CA ASN A 944 23.26 -16.04 -12.02
C ASN A 944 23.43 -17.42 -12.63
N GLU A 945 22.33 -18.09 -12.98
CA GLU A 945 22.33 -19.44 -13.54
C GLU A 945 22.54 -19.42 -15.07
N ASN A 946 22.47 -18.24 -15.70
CA ASN A 946 22.46 -18.04 -17.15
C ASN A 946 21.41 -18.89 -17.89
N ASP A 947 20.37 -19.34 -17.19
CA ASP A 947 19.30 -20.20 -17.71
C ASP A 947 17.93 -19.52 -17.49
N THR A 948 17.55 -18.69 -18.46
CA THR A 948 16.23 -18.06 -18.48
C THR A 948 15.08 -19.09 -18.55
N PRO A 949 15.14 -20.14 -19.39
CA PRO A 949 14.15 -21.21 -19.38
C PRO A 949 13.90 -21.84 -18.01
N ASP A 950 14.95 -22.09 -17.21
CA ASP A 950 14.76 -22.66 -15.87
C ASP A 950 14.11 -21.66 -14.89
N ALA A 951 14.51 -20.39 -14.94
CA ALA A 951 13.86 -19.33 -14.16
C ALA A 951 12.36 -19.21 -14.48
N LEU A 952 11.96 -19.36 -15.74
CA LEU A 952 10.56 -19.39 -16.17
C LEU A 952 9.81 -20.62 -15.63
N ARG A 953 10.41 -21.81 -15.71
CA ARG A 953 9.80 -23.04 -15.13
C ARG A 953 9.64 -22.93 -13.63
N TRP A 954 10.61 -22.33 -12.94
CA TRP A 954 10.52 -22.06 -11.50
C TRP A 954 9.37 -21.10 -11.19
N LEU A 955 9.20 -20.04 -11.98
CA LEU A 955 8.12 -19.07 -11.83
C LEU A 955 6.75 -19.75 -12.03
N ASP A 956 6.59 -20.51 -13.11
CA ASP A 956 5.35 -21.25 -13.42
C ASP A 956 5.00 -22.26 -12.31
N ARG A 957 5.99 -23.03 -11.82
CA ARG A 957 5.80 -23.96 -10.69
C ARG A 957 5.42 -23.24 -9.40
N SER A 958 6.00 -22.07 -9.15
CA SER A 958 5.67 -21.27 -7.96
C SER A 958 4.23 -20.74 -8.04
N LEU A 959 3.82 -20.24 -9.21
CA LEU A 959 2.44 -19.81 -9.44
C LEU A 959 1.43 -20.95 -9.25
N ILE A 960 1.71 -22.13 -9.83
CA ILE A 960 0.85 -23.31 -9.69
C ILE A 960 0.70 -23.71 -8.21
N ARG A 961 1.81 -23.77 -7.45
CA ARG A 961 1.77 -24.10 -6.02
C ARG A 961 1.02 -23.07 -5.19
N LEU A 962 1.16 -21.78 -5.51
CA LEU A 962 0.42 -20.71 -4.85
C LEU A 962 -1.08 -20.89 -5.07
N CYS A 963 -1.49 -21.13 -6.32
CA CYS A 963 -2.88 -21.39 -6.69
C CYS A 963 -3.43 -22.67 -6.04
N GLN A 964 -2.62 -23.72 -5.92
CA GLN A 964 -2.99 -24.95 -5.20
C GLN A 964 -3.17 -24.72 -3.70
N ARG A 965 -2.41 -23.80 -3.11
CA ARG A 965 -2.45 -23.52 -1.67
C ARG A 965 -3.57 -22.57 -1.26
N PHE A 966 -3.82 -21.53 -2.05
CA PHE A 966 -4.73 -20.44 -1.70
C PHE A 966 -5.96 -20.33 -2.61
N GLY A 967 -6.03 -21.14 -3.68
CA GLY A 967 -7.22 -21.24 -4.52
C GLY A 967 -8.23 -22.23 -3.96
N ASP A 968 -9.50 -21.93 -4.18
CA ASP A 968 -10.63 -22.80 -3.86
C ASP A 968 -11.03 -23.55 -5.15
N PHE A 969 -11.06 -24.87 -5.11
CA PHE A 969 -11.43 -25.71 -6.25
C PHE A 969 -11.86 -27.12 -5.82
N LEU A 970 -12.67 -27.76 -6.67
CA LEU A 970 -12.90 -29.19 -6.68
C LEU A 970 -11.78 -29.87 -7.46
N LYS A 971 -11.25 -30.97 -6.91
CA LYS A 971 -10.18 -31.73 -7.54
C LYS A 971 -10.61 -32.20 -8.93
N ASP A 972 -9.70 -32.06 -9.90
CA ASP A 972 -9.89 -32.44 -11.31
C ASP A 972 -11.02 -31.67 -12.05
N ASP A 973 -11.59 -30.59 -11.47
CA ASP A 973 -12.57 -29.71 -12.13
C ASP A 973 -12.03 -28.27 -12.30
N PRO A 974 -11.48 -27.91 -13.47
CA PRO A 974 -10.90 -26.58 -13.71
C PRO A 974 -11.91 -25.42 -13.63
N ASN A 975 -13.21 -25.68 -13.80
CA ASN A 975 -14.24 -24.63 -13.82
C ASN A 975 -14.61 -24.18 -12.40
N SER A 976 -14.40 -25.04 -11.41
CA SER A 976 -14.59 -24.75 -9.99
C SER A 976 -13.55 -23.79 -9.41
N PHE A 977 -12.42 -23.57 -10.11
CA PHE A 977 -11.30 -22.79 -9.60
C PHE A 977 -11.67 -21.32 -9.36
N ARG A 978 -11.40 -20.84 -8.15
CA ARG A 978 -11.58 -19.47 -7.69
C ARG A 978 -10.38 -19.01 -6.85
N LEU A 979 -10.04 -17.74 -6.94
CA LEU A 979 -9.05 -17.07 -6.10
C LEU A 979 -9.74 -15.99 -5.27
N GLN A 980 -9.22 -15.70 -4.09
CA GLN A 980 -9.64 -14.56 -3.27
C GLN A 980 -9.11 -13.25 -3.91
N ASP A 981 -9.75 -12.12 -3.62
CA ASP A 981 -9.42 -10.82 -4.21
C ASP A 981 -7.94 -10.44 -4.03
N GLN A 982 -7.36 -10.81 -2.87
CA GLN A 982 -5.94 -10.57 -2.56
C GLN A 982 -4.98 -11.26 -3.55
N PHE A 983 -5.41 -12.30 -4.27
CA PHE A 983 -4.59 -13.11 -5.18
C PHE A 983 -4.97 -12.96 -6.65
N THR A 984 -6.09 -12.30 -6.96
CA THR A 984 -6.73 -12.37 -8.29
C THR A 984 -5.86 -11.77 -9.41
N MET A 985 -5.09 -10.72 -9.12
CA MET A 985 -4.19 -10.08 -10.10
C MET A 985 -2.85 -10.79 -10.21
N TYR A 986 -2.46 -11.59 -9.21
CA TYR A 986 -1.14 -12.23 -9.17
C TYR A 986 -0.85 -13.12 -10.40
N PRO A 987 -1.75 -14.00 -10.87
CA PRO A 987 -1.56 -14.74 -12.12
C PRO A 987 -1.36 -13.84 -13.35
N GLN A 988 -2.05 -12.69 -13.41
CA GLN A 988 -1.92 -11.73 -14.50
C GLN A 988 -0.54 -11.06 -14.48
N PHE A 989 -0.04 -10.66 -13.30
CA PHE A 989 1.33 -10.14 -13.17
C PHE A 989 2.36 -11.18 -13.63
N MET A 990 2.20 -12.44 -13.23
CA MET A 990 3.10 -13.51 -13.66
C MET A 990 3.05 -13.75 -15.17
N PHE A 991 1.86 -13.65 -15.78
CA PHE A 991 1.69 -13.72 -17.23
C PHE A 991 2.43 -12.61 -17.98
N HIS A 992 2.36 -11.37 -17.51
CA HIS A 992 3.09 -10.27 -18.15
C HIS A 992 4.60 -10.34 -17.87
N LEU A 993 5.01 -10.72 -16.64
CA LEU A 993 6.41 -10.89 -16.26
C LEU A 993 7.13 -11.93 -17.15
N ARG A 994 6.52 -13.11 -17.37
CA ARG A 994 7.15 -14.19 -18.16
C ARG A 994 7.37 -13.85 -19.63
N ARG A 995 6.62 -12.89 -20.18
CA ARG A 995 6.78 -12.38 -21.57
C ARG A 995 7.55 -11.06 -21.65
N SER A 996 7.84 -10.45 -20.50
CA SER A 996 8.55 -9.17 -20.43
C SER A 996 9.99 -9.29 -20.93
N GLN A 997 10.56 -8.16 -21.33
CA GLN A 997 11.97 -8.03 -21.75
C GLN A 997 12.97 -8.31 -20.61
N PHE A 998 12.49 -8.43 -19.36
CA PHE A 998 13.32 -8.80 -18.22
C PHE A 998 13.79 -10.25 -18.29
N LEU A 999 12.89 -11.15 -18.74
CA LEU A 999 13.14 -12.58 -18.89
C LEU A 999 13.31 -12.95 -20.36
N GLN A 1000 12.41 -12.52 -21.25
CA GLN A 1000 12.55 -12.75 -22.70
C GLN A 1000 13.54 -11.76 -23.30
N VAL A 1001 14.79 -12.18 -23.43
CA VAL A 1001 15.87 -11.34 -23.99
C VAL A 1001 15.91 -11.30 -25.52
N PHE A 1002 15.02 -12.05 -26.20
CA PHE A 1002 14.89 -12.00 -27.65
C PHE A 1002 14.39 -10.61 -28.10
N ASN A 1003 14.89 -10.11 -29.24
CA ASN A 1003 14.65 -8.74 -29.73
C ASN A 1003 15.17 -7.61 -28.81
N SER A 1004 16.07 -7.90 -27.89
CA SER A 1004 16.82 -6.88 -27.14
C SER A 1004 18.30 -7.14 -27.24
N SER A 1005 19.12 -6.10 -27.11
CA SER A 1005 20.56 -6.23 -26.97
C SER A 1005 20.96 -6.60 -25.53
N PRO A 1006 22.15 -7.20 -25.32
CA PRO A 1006 22.69 -7.41 -23.97
C PRO A 1006 22.75 -6.16 -23.09
N ASP A 1007 22.98 -4.98 -23.68
CA ASP A 1007 23.04 -3.70 -22.97
C ASP A 1007 21.64 -3.21 -22.56
N GLU A 1008 20.63 -3.29 -23.44
CA GLU A 1008 19.24 -2.95 -23.11
C GLU A 1008 18.71 -3.82 -21.97
N SER A 1009 18.94 -5.13 -22.05
CA SER A 1009 18.53 -6.05 -20.97
C SER A 1009 19.23 -5.72 -19.64
N ALA A 1010 20.50 -5.29 -19.67
CA ALA A 1010 21.20 -4.86 -18.46
C ALA A 1010 20.59 -3.57 -17.89
N TYR A 1011 20.24 -2.61 -18.74
CA TYR A 1011 19.56 -1.37 -18.36
C TYR A 1011 18.18 -1.63 -17.74
N TYR A 1012 17.30 -2.37 -18.41
CA TYR A 1012 15.96 -2.69 -17.90
C TYR A 1012 16.03 -3.40 -16.54
N ARG A 1013 16.92 -4.39 -16.39
CA ARG A 1013 17.11 -5.11 -15.13
C ARG A 1013 17.66 -4.20 -14.03
N HIS A 1014 18.57 -3.28 -14.34
CA HIS A 1014 19.10 -2.31 -13.38
C HIS A 1014 17.99 -1.42 -12.81
N VAL A 1015 17.12 -0.90 -13.68
CA VAL A 1015 16.02 -0.02 -13.28
C VAL A 1015 15.02 -0.77 -12.39
N LEU A 1016 14.59 -1.98 -12.77
CA LEU A 1016 13.66 -2.78 -11.95
C LEU A 1016 14.26 -3.19 -10.58
N MET A 1017 15.58 -3.36 -10.50
CA MET A 1017 16.29 -3.63 -9.24
C MET A 1017 16.45 -2.40 -8.34
N THR A 1018 16.16 -1.19 -8.85
CA THR A 1018 16.33 0.07 -8.12
C THR A 1018 14.99 0.69 -7.73
N GLU A 1019 13.96 0.57 -8.57
CA GLU A 1019 12.71 1.31 -8.43
C GLU A 1019 11.74 0.78 -7.37
N SER A 1020 10.74 1.59 -7.04
CA SER A 1020 9.67 1.26 -6.09
C SER A 1020 8.71 0.17 -6.61
N VAL A 1021 7.84 -0.36 -5.72
CA VAL A 1021 6.87 -1.41 -6.09
C VAL A 1021 5.95 -0.96 -7.22
N MET A 1022 5.38 0.25 -7.12
CA MET A 1022 4.42 0.78 -8.10
C MET A 1022 5.03 0.95 -9.49
N GLU A 1023 6.24 1.49 -9.56
CA GLU A 1023 6.95 1.64 -10.83
C GLU A 1023 7.33 0.27 -11.42
N CYS A 1024 7.75 -0.69 -10.58
CA CYS A 1024 8.02 -2.06 -11.02
C CYS A 1024 6.76 -2.77 -11.53
N ILE A 1025 5.59 -2.53 -10.95
CA ILE A 1025 4.32 -3.07 -11.46
C ILE A 1025 4.00 -2.48 -12.83
N THR A 1026 4.18 -1.17 -13.01
CA THR A 1026 4.00 -0.50 -14.32
C THR A 1026 4.95 -1.05 -15.38
N MET A 1027 6.20 -1.38 -15.00
CA MET A 1027 7.16 -2.05 -15.88
C MET A 1027 6.75 -3.48 -16.26
N ILE A 1028 6.18 -4.23 -15.31
CA ILE A 1028 5.77 -5.63 -15.52
C ILE A 1028 4.49 -5.68 -16.36
N GLN A 1029 3.48 -4.92 -15.96
CA GLN A 1029 2.18 -4.81 -16.61
C GLN A 1029 1.92 -3.33 -16.93
N PRO A 1030 2.19 -2.93 -18.18
CA PRO A 1030 1.92 -1.57 -18.65
C PRO A 1030 0.47 -1.15 -18.46
N VAL A 1031 0.27 0.13 -18.19
CA VAL A 1031 -1.07 0.73 -18.05
C VAL A 1031 -1.50 1.30 -19.40
N LEU A 1032 -2.79 1.16 -19.73
CA LEU A 1032 -3.37 1.65 -20.98
C LEU A 1032 -4.60 2.49 -20.66
N PHE A 1033 -4.62 3.74 -21.11
CA PHE A 1033 -5.77 4.63 -21.01
C PHE A 1033 -6.39 4.86 -22.38
N ALA A 1034 -7.71 4.89 -22.46
CA ALA A 1034 -8.45 5.22 -23.66
C ALA A 1034 -9.12 6.59 -23.56
N TYR A 1035 -9.01 7.37 -24.63
CA TYR A 1035 -9.60 8.69 -24.79
C TYR A 1035 -10.57 8.62 -25.96
N SER A 1036 -11.80 9.06 -25.73
CA SER A 1036 -12.86 9.09 -26.73
C SER A 1036 -13.74 10.32 -26.52
N PHE A 1037 -14.68 10.58 -27.43
CA PHE A 1037 -15.69 11.63 -27.21
C PHE A 1037 -16.71 11.27 -26.12
N ASN A 1038 -16.81 9.98 -25.75
CA ASN A 1038 -17.90 9.44 -24.94
C ASN A 1038 -17.53 9.31 -23.45
N GLY A 1039 -16.75 10.23 -22.91
CA GLY A 1039 -16.42 10.24 -21.48
C GLY A 1039 -15.02 10.76 -21.18
N PRO A 1040 -14.66 10.85 -19.89
CA PRO A 1040 -13.29 11.14 -19.46
C PRO A 1040 -12.34 9.98 -19.83
N PRO A 1041 -11.01 10.19 -19.74
CA PRO A 1041 -10.04 9.12 -19.93
C PRO A 1041 -10.31 7.95 -18.99
N GLU A 1042 -10.37 6.73 -19.53
CA GLU A 1042 -10.65 5.51 -18.77
C GLU A 1042 -9.51 4.51 -18.89
N PRO A 1043 -9.12 3.82 -17.79
CA PRO A 1043 -8.18 2.71 -17.88
C PRO A 1043 -8.86 1.53 -18.60
N VAL A 1044 -8.17 0.98 -19.60
CA VAL A 1044 -8.63 -0.17 -20.39
C VAL A 1044 -7.67 -1.34 -20.24
N LEU A 1045 -8.16 -2.54 -20.54
CA LEU A 1045 -7.31 -3.73 -20.50
C LEU A 1045 -6.17 -3.60 -21.50
N LEU A 1046 -4.99 -4.08 -21.12
CA LEU A 1046 -3.81 -4.16 -22.00
C LEU A 1046 -3.99 -5.33 -23.00
N ASP A 1047 -4.93 -5.16 -23.92
CA ASP A 1047 -5.45 -6.21 -24.80
C ASP A 1047 -5.73 -5.66 -26.21
N THR A 1048 -5.63 -6.52 -27.22
CA THR A 1048 -5.97 -6.18 -28.61
C THR A 1048 -7.39 -5.66 -28.81
N ALA A 1049 -8.34 -6.10 -27.98
CA ALA A 1049 -9.73 -5.63 -28.01
C ALA A 1049 -9.86 -4.14 -27.65
N SER A 1050 -8.89 -3.57 -26.93
CA SER A 1050 -8.88 -2.15 -26.56
C SER A 1050 -8.41 -1.24 -27.70
N ILE A 1051 -7.85 -1.81 -28.78
CA ILE A 1051 -7.34 -1.05 -29.94
C ILE A 1051 -8.49 -0.80 -30.92
N LEU A 1052 -9.22 0.29 -30.70
CA LEU A 1052 -10.37 0.70 -31.50
C LEU A 1052 -10.04 1.87 -32.44
N PRO A 1053 -10.71 1.97 -33.61
CA PRO A 1053 -10.38 2.96 -34.64
C PRO A 1053 -10.76 4.41 -34.24
N ASP A 1054 -11.74 4.58 -33.37
CA ASP A 1054 -12.34 5.85 -32.95
C ASP A 1054 -11.81 6.37 -31.59
N ARG A 1055 -10.73 5.76 -31.07
CA ARG A 1055 -10.13 6.11 -29.78
C ARG A 1055 -8.65 6.48 -29.92
N ILE A 1056 -8.16 7.27 -28.97
CA ILE A 1056 -6.72 7.48 -28.74
C ILE A 1056 -6.32 6.67 -27.51
N LEU A 1057 -5.18 6.01 -27.57
CA LEU A 1057 -4.65 5.26 -26.43
C LEU A 1057 -3.38 5.94 -25.90
N LEU A 1058 -3.25 6.04 -24.59
CA LEU A 1058 -2.01 6.38 -23.89
C LEU A 1058 -1.52 5.15 -23.15
N MET A 1059 -0.39 4.58 -23.59
CA MET A 1059 0.29 3.49 -22.93
C MET A 1059 1.46 4.03 -22.11
N ASP A 1060 1.57 3.54 -20.89
CA ASP A 1060 2.70 3.77 -20.01
C ASP A 1060 3.30 2.42 -19.59
N ASP A 1061 4.52 2.11 -20.07
CA ASP A 1061 5.28 0.92 -19.70
C ASP A 1061 6.53 1.24 -18.86
N PHE A 1062 6.55 2.40 -18.21
CA PHE A 1062 7.70 3.02 -17.53
C PHE A 1062 8.82 3.49 -18.48
N PHE A 1063 9.27 2.68 -19.42
CA PHE A 1063 10.38 3.03 -20.33
C PHE A 1063 9.93 3.90 -21.51
N HIS A 1064 8.66 3.78 -21.88
CA HIS A 1064 8.00 4.46 -22.98
C HIS A 1064 6.68 5.07 -22.49
N VAL A 1065 6.42 6.29 -22.94
CA VAL A 1065 5.10 6.91 -22.87
C VAL A 1065 4.63 7.08 -24.30
N LEU A 1066 3.66 6.25 -24.69
CA LEU A 1066 3.25 6.08 -26.09
C LEU A 1066 1.81 6.53 -26.29
N ILE A 1067 1.59 7.46 -27.22
CA ILE A 1067 0.28 7.85 -27.71
C ILE A 1067 0.01 7.17 -29.05
N TYR A 1068 -1.09 6.42 -29.13
CA TYR A 1068 -1.55 5.75 -30.34
C TYR A 1068 -2.88 6.33 -30.81
N HIS A 1069 -2.89 6.86 -32.04
CA HIS A 1069 -4.12 7.34 -32.69
C HIS A 1069 -4.78 6.21 -33.49
N GLY A 1070 -6.02 5.86 -33.15
CA GLY A 1070 -6.83 4.90 -33.91
C GLY A 1070 -7.08 5.33 -35.36
N ALA A 1071 -7.45 4.39 -36.22
CA ALA A 1071 -7.53 4.61 -37.67
C ALA A 1071 -8.40 5.82 -38.08
N THR A 1072 -9.58 5.96 -37.47
CA THR A 1072 -10.50 7.08 -37.75
C THR A 1072 -9.93 8.40 -37.23
N ILE A 1073 -9.38 8.40 -36.01
CA ILE A 1073 -8.75 9.58 -35.41
C ILE A 1073 -7.55 10.07 -36.24
N ALA A 1074 -6.71 9.14 -36.68
CA ALA A 1074 -5.56 9.43 -37.53
C ALA A 1074 -5.98 10.03 -38.88
N GLN A 1075 -7.06 9.52 -39.49
CA GLN A 1075 -7.63 10.10 -40.71
C GLN A 1075 -8.12 11.54 -40.49
N TRP A 1076 -8.89 11.80 -39.42
CA TRP A 1076 -9.37 13.14 -39.10
C TRP A 1076 -8.23 14.12 -38.80
N ARG A 1077 -7.18 13.67 -38.12
CA ARG A 1077 -5.98 14.47 -37.85
C ARG A 1077 -5.27 14.85 -39.15
N LYS A 1078 -5.16 13.93 -40.12
CA LYS A 1078 -4.55 14.17 -41.44
C LYS A 1078 -5.38 15.14 -42.30
N LEU A 1079 -6.71 15.09 -42.18
CA LEU A 1079 -7.62 16.03 -42.84
C LEU A 1079 -7.59 17.43 -42.21
N GLY A 1080 -6.99 17.60 -41.03
CA GLY A 1080 -6.75 18.90 -40.41
C GLY A 1080 -7.95 19.47 -39.65
N TYR A 1081 -8.93 18.64 -39.27
CA TYR A 1081 -10.13 19.08 -38.55
C TYR A 1081 -9.83 19.81 -37.23
N GLN A 1082 -8.72 19.50 -36.56
CA GLN A 1082 -8.26 20.17 -35.34
C GLN A 1082 -7.95 21.66 -35.51
N ASN A 1083 -7.79 22.15 -36.75
CA ASN A 1083 -7.53 23.56 -37.04
C ASN A 1083 -8.82 24.35 -37.29
N ASP A 1084 -9.95 23.68 -37.50
CA ASP A 1084 -11.25 24.33 -37.70
C ASP A 1084 -11.90 24.63 -36.35
N PRO A 1085 -12.28 25.89 -36.07
CA PRO A 1085 -12.99 26.26 -34.85
C PRO A 1085 -14.28 25.45 -34.59
N GLN A 1086 -14.91 24.88 -35.62
CA GLN A 1086 -16.12 24.05 -35.47
C GLN A 1086 -15.83 22.71 -34.78
N TYR A 1087 -14.58 22.22 -34.84
CA TYR A 1087 -14.17 20.94 -34.26
C TYR A 1087 -13.24 21.11 -33.06
N GLU A 1088 -13.47 22.15 -32.24
CA GLU A 1088 -12.70 22.40 -31.01
C GLU A 1088 -12.66 21.19 -30.06
N ALA A 1089 -13.77 20.43 -29.96
CA ALA A 1089 -13.81 19.19 -29.18
C ALA A 1089 -12.79 18.14 -29.67
N PHE A 1090 -12.56 18.03 -30.98
CA PHE A 1090 -11.57 17.11 -31.54
C PHE A 1090 -10.14 17.57 -31.22
N LYS A 1091 -9.90 18.89 -31.23
CA LYS A 1091 -8.62 19.45 -30.77
C LYS A 1091 -8.36 19.10 -29.30
N HIS A 1092 -9.35 19.28 -28.43
CA HIS A 1092 -9.23 18.89 -27.02
C HIS A 1092 -8.97 17.39 -26.84
N LEU A 1093 -9.62 16.53 -27.64
CA LEU A 1093 -9.38 15.09 -27.62
C LEU A 1093 -7.93 14.72 -27.96
N LEU A 1094 -7.31 15.41 -28.93
CA LEU A 1094 -5.91 15.20 -29.29
C LEU A 1094 -4.93 15.74 -28.22
N GLU A 1095 -5.29 16.84 -27.55
CA GLU A 1095 -4.42 17.49 -26.55
C GLU A 1095 -4.43 16.78 -25.18
N ALA A 1096 -5.57 16.20 -24.76
CA ALA A 1096 -5.71 15.53 -23.47
C ALA A 1096 -4.64 14.46 -23.18
N PRO A 1097 -4.42 13.44 -24.04
CA PRO A 1097 -3.39 12.43 -23.78
C PRO A 1097 -1.97 12.98 -23.81
N ILE A 1098 -1.73 14.10 -24.50
CA ILE A 1098 -0.43 14.77 -24.51
C ILE A 1098 -0.16 15.44 -23.14
N GLU A 1099 -1.18 16.03 -22.53
CA GLU A 1099 -1.04 16.66 -21.22
C GLU A 1099 -0.82 15.62 -20.10
N ASP A 1100 -1.55 14.51 -20.16
CA ASP A 1100 -1.36 13.39 -19.23
C ASP A 1100 0.04 12.75 -19.43
N ALA A 1101 0.48 12.57 -20.68
CA ALA A 1101 1.84 12.12 -20.99
C ALA A 1101 2.92 13.08 -20.45
N ARG A 1102 2.73 14.39 -20.57
CA ARG A 1102 3.67 15.39 -20.02
C ARG A 1102 3.77 15.30 -18.51
N THR A 1103 2.65 15.07 -17.82
CA THR A 1103 2.62 14.90 -16.37
C THR A 1103 3.44 13.70 -15.93
N ILE A 1104 3.27 12.55 -16.59
CA ILE A 1104 4.07 11.34 -16.34
C ILE A 1104 5.56 11.61 -16.60
N LEU A 1105 5.88 12.20 -17.75
CA LEU A 1105 7.26 12.49 -18.14
C LEU A 1105 7.97 13.48 -17.22
N ARG A 1106 7.24 14.38 -16.55
CA ARG A 1106 7.79 15.39 -15.64
C ARG A 1106 8.34 14.77 -14.36
N ASP A 1107 7.62 13.79 -13.81
CA ASP A 1107 7.87 13.29 -12.45
C ASP A 1107 8.74 12.01 -12.46
N ARG A 1108 8.83 11.30 -13.59
CA ARG A 1108 9.56 10.03 -13.70
C ARG A 1108 11.08 10.17 -13.81
N PHE A 1109 11.81 9.26 -13.17
CA PHE A 1109 13.25 9.11 -13.34
C PHE A 1109 13.60 7.62 -13.56
N PRO A 1110 14.47 7.27 -14.54
CA PRO A 1110 14.92 8.11 -15.65
C PRO A 1110 13.76 8.51 -16.58
N MET A 1111 13.92 9.55 -17.39
CA MET A 1111 12.87 10.00 -18.29
C MET A 1111 12.53 8.91 -19.31
N SER A 1112 11.24 8.63 -19.48
CA SER A 1112 10.76 7.69 -20.51
C SER A 1112 10.96 8.25 -21.91
N ARG A 1113 11.10 7.35 -22.89
CA ARG A 1113 11.03 7.70 -24.31
C ARG A 1113 9.58 8.06 -24.69
N TYR A 1114 9.38 9.28 -25.15
CA TYR A 1114 8.09 9.71 -25.69
C TYR A 1114 7.91 9.21 -27.13
N ILE A 1115 6.77 8.57 -27.41
CA ILE A 1115 6.42 8.05 -28.74
C ILE A 1115 5.03 8.51 -29.09
N GLU A 1116 4.87 9.13 -30.26
CA GLU A 1116 3.56 9.40 -30.84
C GLU A 1116 3.45 8.64 -32.16
N THR A 1117 2.40 7.83 -32.30
CA THR A 1117 2.19 6.97 -33.47
C THR A 1117 0.70 6.83 -33.77
N GLU A 1118 0.39 6.22 -34.89
CA GLU A 1118 -0.97 6.01 -35.38
C GLU A 1118 -1.14 4.59 -35.92
N HIS A 1119 -2.37 4.25 -36.32
CA HIS A 1119 -2.67 3.03 -37.06
C HIS A 1119 -1.75 2.87 -38.29
N GLU A 1120 -1.20 1.66 -38.49
CA GLU A 1120 -0.17 1.33 -39.48
C GLU A 1120 1.18 2.06 -39.34
N GLY A 1121 1.35 2.91 -38.32
CA GLY A 1121 2.63 3.57 -38.03
C GLY A 1121 3.70 2.56 -37.58
N SER A 1122 4.93 2.72 -38.05
CA SER A 1122 6.03 1.78 -37.75
C SER A 1122 6.34 1.67 -36.24
N GLN A 1123 6.08 2.73 -35.47
CA GLN A 1123 6.30 2.78 -34.02
C GLN A 1123 5.15 2.14 -33.22
N ALA A 1124 4.00 1.83 -33.84
CA ALA A 1124 2.90 1.12 -33.18
C ALA A 1124 3.30 -0.28 -32.69
N ARG A 1125 4.39 -0.85 -33.23
CA ARG A 1125 4.97 -2.12 -32.76
C ARG A 1125 5.27 -2.16 -31.26
N PHE A 1126 5.59 -1.02 -30.65
CA PHE A 1126 5.85 -0.94 -29.21
C PHE A 1126 4.59 -1.26 -28.40
N LEU A 1127 3.43 -0.71 -28.79
CA LEU A 1127 2.14 -1.06 -28.21
C LEU A 1127 1.77 -2.52 -28.50
N LEU A 1128 1.87 -2.94 -29.77
CA LEU A 1128 1.45 -4.27 -30.21
C LEU A 1128 2.24 -5.40 -29.56
N SER A 1129 3.51 -5.16 -29.19
CA SER A 1129 4.34 -6.15 -28.49
C SER A 1129 3.99 -6.33 -27.00
N LYS A 1130 3.27 -5.36 -26.40
CA LYS A 1130 2.93 -5.35 -24.97
C LYS A 1130 1.51 -5.84 -24.71
N VAL A 1131 0.59 -5.63 -25.65
CA VAL A 1131 -0.81 -6.06 -25.53
C VAL A 1131 -0.95 -7.59 -25.50
N ASN A 1132 -1.95 -8.05 -24.76
CA ASN A 1132 -2.38 -9.44 -24.80
C ASN A 1132 -2.98 -9.77 -26.17
N PRO A 1133 -2.47 -10.81 -26.88
CA PRO A 1133 -2.98 -11.21 -28.18
C PRO A 1133 -4.26 -12.05 -28.03
N SER A 1134 -5.36 -11.44 -27.61
CA SER A 1134 -6.68 -12.12 -27.56
C SER A 1134 -7.22 -12.37 -28.97
N LEU A 1135 -6.94 -11.46 -29.90
CA LEU A 1135 -7.21 -11.57 -31.33
C LEU A 1135 -5.89 -11.80 -32.07
N THR A 1136 -5.78 -12.94 -32.73
CA THR A 1136 -4.61 -13.29 -33.56
C THR A 1136 -5.04 -13.59 -34.99
N HIS A 1137 -4.06 -13.64 -35.89
CA HIS A 1137 -4.26 -14.08 -37.29
C HIS A 1137 -4.89 -15.47 -37.41
N ASN A 1138 -4.74 -16.33 -36.40
CA ASN A 1138 -5.32 -17.68 -36.35
C ASN A 1138 -6.77 -17.70 -35.83
N ASN A 1139 -7.27 -16.62 -35.22
CA ASN A 1139 -8.64 -16.50 -34.74
C ASN A 1139 -9.23 -15.10 -34.99
N PRO A 1140 -9.45 -14.69 -36.27
CA PRO A 1140 -9.92 -13.33 -36.59
C PRO A 1140 -11.44 -13.12 -36.43
N TRP A 1141 -12.21 -14.15 -36.09
CA TRP A 1141 -13.68 -14.10 -36.06
C TRP A 1141 -14.19 -14.20 -34.61
N GLY A 1142 -14.22 -13.09 -33.87
CA GLY A 1142 -14.76 -13.14 -32.49
C GLY A 1142 -14.96 -11.85 -31.70
N ALA A 1143 -14.27 -10.74 -32.00
CA ALA A 1143 -14.46 -9.49 -31.26
C ALA A 1143 -14.02 -8.26 -32.08
N ASP A 1144 -14.55 -7.08 -31.73
CA ASP A 1144 -14.06 -5.78 -32.22
C ASP A 1144 -12.63 -5.54 -31.69
N GLY A 1145 -11.69 -5.16 -32.55
CA GLY A 1145 -10.29 -4.89 -32.18
C GLY A 1145 -9.27 -5.14 -33.31
N ALA A 1146 -7.99 -4.85 -33.06
CA ALA A 1146 -6.91 -5.03 -34.04
C ALA A 1146 -6.16 -6.38 -33.82
N PRO A 1147 -6.14 -7.31 -34.79
CA PRO A 1147 -5.45 -8.59 -34.62
C PRO A 1147 -3.93 -8.42 -34.58
N VAL A 1148 -3.26 -9.15 -33.67
CA VAL A 1148 -1.80 -9.19 -33.57
C VAL A 1148 -1.23 -10.46 -34.21
N PHE A 1149 -0.16 -10.29 -34.98
CA PHE A 1149 0.58 -11.39 -35.60
C PHE A 1149 1.62 -11.95 -34.61
N THR A 1150 1.21 -12.88 -33.76
CA THR A 1150 2.09 -13.61 -32.83
C THR A 1150 1.62 -15.05 -32.62
N ASP A 1151 2.55 -15.93 -32.26
CA ASP A 1151 2.29 -17.30 -31.79
C ASP A 1151 2.20 -17.37 -30.26
N ASP A 1152 2.33 -16.23 -29.57
CA ASP A 1152 2.23 -16.14 -28.12
C ASP A 1152 0.84 -16.53 -27.62
N VAL A 1153 0.83 -17.26 -26.51
CA VAL A 1153 -0.39 -17.69 -25.83
C VAL A 1153 -1.09 -16.47 -25.20
N SER A 1154 -2.41 -16.37 -25.38
CA SER A 1154 -3.23 -15.32 -24.76
C SER A 1154 -3.38 -15.53 -23.24
N LEU A 1155 -3.71 -14.46 -22.52
CA LEU A 1155 -3.98 -14.52 -21.08
C LEU A 1155 -5.07 -15.54 -20.75
N GLN A 1156 -6.10 -15.63 -21.57
CA GLN A 1156 -7.20 -16.59 -21.37
C GLN A 1156 -6.71 -18.04 -21.43
N ILE A 1157 -5.96 -18.41 -22.46
CA ILE A 1157 -5.41 -19.77 -22.60
C ILE A 1157 -4.41 -20.06 -21.48
N PHE A 1158 -3.60 -19.08 -21.09
CA PHE A 1158 -2.70 -19.18 -19.95
C PHE A 1158 -3.46 -19.48 -18.64
N LEU A 1159 -4.53 -18.74 -18.36
CA LEU A 1159 -5.37 -18.96 -17.17
C LEU A 1159 -6.10 -20.30 -17.23
N GLU A 1160 -6.57 -20.75 -18.39
CA GLU A 1160 -7.17 -22.08 -18.55
C GLU A 1160 -6.17 -23.20 -18.24
N HIS A 1161 -4.94 -23.08 -18.73
CA HIS A 1161 -3.86 -24.04 -18.42
C HIS A 1161 -3.49 -24.00 -16.94
N LEU A 1162 -3.40 -22.80 -16.36
CA LEU A 1162 -3.14 -22.65 -14.93
C LEU A 1162 -4.22 -23.33 -14.09
N ARG A 1163 -5.51 -23.08 -14.39
CA ARG A 1163 -6.65 -23.73 -13.71
C ARG A 1163 -6.55 -25.24 -13.81
N LYS A 1164 -6.32 -25.79 -15.00
CA LYS A 1164 -6.16 -27.24 -15.22
C LYS A 1164 -5.05 -27.83 -14.34
N LEU A 1165 -3.88 -27.19 -14.31
CA LEU A 1165 -2.73 -27.67 -13.53
C LEU A 1165 -2.91 -27.47 -12.02
N SER A 1166 -3.62 -26.42 -11.60
CA SER A 1166 -3.92 -26.18 -10.19
C SER A 1166 -4.87 -27.23 -9.62
N VAL A 1167 -5.85 -27.72 -10.40
CA VAL A 1167 -6.81 -28.71 -9.91
C VAL A 1167 -6.36 -30.17 -10.07
N SER A 1168 -5.40 -30.44 -10.96
CA SER A 1168 -5.01 -31.81 -11.36
C SER A 1168 -4.05 -32.52 -10.39
N THR A 1169 -3.47 -31.82 -9.43
CA THR A 1169 -2.36 -32.37 -8.61
C THR A 1169 -2.39 -31.86 -7.18
N GLY A 1170 -2.59 -32.81 -6.25
CA GLY A 1170 -1.96 -32.82 -4.94
C GLY A 1170 -0.89 -33.90 -4.94
#